data_AF-A0A835YET6-F1
#
_entry.id   AF-A0A835YET6-F1
#
_cell.length_a   1.000
_cell.length_b   1.000
_cell.length_c   1.000
_cell.angle_alpha   90.00
_cell.angle_beta   90.00
_cell.angle_gamma   90.00
#
_symmetry.space_group_name_H-M   'P 1'
#
loop_
_entity.id
_entity.type
_entity.pdbx_description
1 polymer ?
#
loop_
_entity_poly.entity_id
_entity_poly.type
_entity_poly.pdbx_seq_one_letter_code
_entity_poly.pdbx_strand_id
1 'polypeptide(L)'
;MALDDEDPPPDRRSYLLTHMETDTPVSVATRRLRGSPAPASTSTACPAPSAPAAAGCPASAASAACAASAASAACAASAACAASAASAVPELETLVMELRGDLRVLHGADGSRRYLSLGRRLELWGSNSKQAFLGDEEVSSLVSDGETLYYALGFSVAAISADNVVQQLAGEPYDDGGTDGPGSTARLNAVRCMSYDPVGRALYLVETSNRIRRVALPSTCRDKASASGAAARAAEGATSAADGRDGVGAAEAEAEAEAVGRREAVVSTLPRVEVDSIQEMACYFRPASPSTGPASAACAAPSGSNAAGSGRGGGGDGERGSRESSGVEGWESGLILATHSALYRWPLELGGSTSAPSPSHVTLLAGAEDEHGWLDGCGPAARFSYIQGLVIDGCGDVIVLDAAAADSRHEGTTAVRRVSVSDGTVTTLVAGLGNDLHNPAILPNGCLAVAGFAPVGLMVLDLGLKPPLLGSPWHGAHAAIPPRTLGSDLGSLLDGQPDWTADLKLLVGDRVFATHRAILVARCDYFKQRLAPERFADGGLAELSLPDADPEAFELLLRFVYTGSAGIPPPLAPAVAELADRLLLPELCAEAQAAVLGGVTPEGVVELMLWAEARGAALAPLLVQLKAWYLDNHQQVRRRARESLKLLARSPCLMVELLEAVEDRAMRRPPPRLA
;
A
#
# COMPACT_ATOMS: atom_id res chain seq x y z
N MET A 1 -50.84 -2.72 24.27
CA MET A 1 -50.19 -2.95 25.58
C MET A 1 -48.77 -3.41 25.29
N ALA A 2 -47.80 -2.95 26.05
CA ALA A 2 -46.39 -2.98 25.65
C ALA A 2 -45.77 -4.39 25.64
N LEU A 3 -44.77 -4.55 24.76
CA LEU A 3 -43.60 -5.40 24.91
C LEU A 3 -42.44 -4.59 24.30
N ASP A 4 -41.64 -4.00 25.19
CA ASP A 4 -40.17 -4.03 25.24
C ASP A 4 -39.44 -3.87 23.89
N ASP A 5 -38.78 -2.75 23.56
CA ASP A 5 -37.76 -1.96 24.30
C ASP A 5 -36.52 -2.79 24.71
N GLU A 6 -35.76 -3.22 23.69
CA GLU A 6 -34.32 -3.51 23.77
C GLU A 6 -33.64 -2.78 22.59
N ASP A 7 -32.94 -1.67 22.87
CA ASP A 7 -32.14 -0.94 21.90
C ASP A 7 -30.93 -1.80 21.45
N PRO A 8 -30.66 -1.95 20.13
CA PRO A 8 -29.44 -2.61 19.69
C PRO A 8 -28.19 -1.79 20.05
N PRO A 9 -27.06 -2.43 20.44
CA PRO A 9 -25.91 -1.73 20.97
C PRO A 9 -25.23 -0.79 19.94
N PRO A 10 -24.63 0.32 20.40
CA PRO A 10 -24.09 1.36 19.52
C PRO A 10 -22.68 1.02 19.02
N ASP A 11 -22.58 0.08 18.07
CA ASP A 11 -21.32 -0.22 17.36
C ASP A 11 -21.50 -0.33 15.83
N ARG A 12 -22.32 0.56 15.27
CA ARG A 12 -22.43 0.73 13.82
C ARG A 12 -21.21 1.48 13.28
N ARG A 13 -20.16 0.71 12.97
CA ARG A 13 -19.27 1.04 11.84
C ARG A 13 -20.13 1.45 10.64
N SER A 14 -19.81 2.57 10.00
CA SER A 14 -20.63 3.16 8.95
C SER A 14 -20.48 2.41 7.63
N TYR A 15 -21.06 1.21 7.53
CA TYR A 15 -21.16 0.48 6.27
C TYR A 15 -21.98 1.32 5.26
N LEU A 16 -21.36 1.78 4.18
CA LEU A 16 -22.06 2.44 3.07
C LEU A 16 -22.81 1.39 2.22
N LEU A 17 -23.82 0.76 2.84
CA LEU A 17 -24.62 -0.32 2.30
C LEU A 17 -25.45 0.14 1.08
N THR A 18 -24.79 0.27 -0.06
CA THR A 18 -25.39 0.68 -1.32
C THR A 18 -25.71 -0.59 -2.10
N HIS A 19 -26.99 -0.97 -2.11
CA HIS A 19 -27.47 -2.01 -3.01
C HIS A 19 -27.67 -1.42 -4.40
N MET A 20 -27.01 -2.00 -5.40
CA MET A 20 -27.22 -1.66 -6.81
C MET A 20 -28.05 -2.75 -7.48
N GLU A 21 -29.17 -2.37 -8.09
CA GLU A 21 -29.93 -3.26 -8.96
C GLU A 21 -29.14 -3.51 -10.26
N THR A 22 -28.82 -4.77 -10.52
CA THR A 22 -28.07 -5.30 -11.67
C THR A 22 -28.71 -6.60 -12.13
N ASP A 23 -28.51 -6.99 -13.39
CA ASP A 23 -28.77 -8.35 -13.84
C ASP A 23 -27.69 -9.29 -13.24
N THR A 24 -27.81 -9.62 -11.94
CA THR A 24 -26.93 -10.50 -11.14
C THR A 24 -25.43 -10.31 -11.44
N PRO A 25 -24.73 -9.44 -10.70
CA PRO A 25 -23.34 -9.15 -10.99
C PRO A 25 -22.51 -10.38 -10.65
N VAL A 26 -21.55 -10.71 -11.51
CA VAL A 26 -20.68 -11.85 -11.30
C VAL A 26 -19.33 -11.41 -10.76
N SER A 27 -18.71 -10.36 -11.30
CA SER A 27 -17.37 -9.96 -10.86
C SER A 27 -17.08 -8.48 -11.09
N VAL A 28 -16.06 -7.96 -10.42
CA VAL A 28 -15.64 -6.55 -10.46
C VAL A 28 -14.12 -6.46 -10.58
N ALA A 29 -13.64 -5.69 -11.55
CA ALA A 29 -12.21 -5.46 -11.77
C ALA A 29 -11.92 -3.99 -12.13
N THR A 30 -10.69 -3.52 -11.89
CA THR A 30 -10.27 -2.16 -12.23
C THR A 30 -9.08 -2.17 -13.18
N ARG A 31 -9.11 -1.31 -14.20
CA ARG A 31 -8.00 -1.03 -15.12
C ARG A 31 -7.68 0.47 -15.18
N ARG A 32 -6.52 0.82 -15.71
CA ARG A 32 -6.14 2.17 -16.12
C ARG A 32 -6.51 2.41 -17.58
N LEU A 33 -7.14 3.54 -17.87
CA LEU A 33 -7.33 4.00 -19.23
C LEU A 33 -6.06 4.67 -19.77
N ARG A 34 -5.81 4.54 -21.08
CA ARG A 34 -4.78 5.34 -21.74
C ARG A 34 -5.26 6.78 -21.82
N GLY A 35 -4.56 7.69 -21.15
CA GLY A 35 -4.85 9.12 -21.26
C GLY A 35 -4.82 9.56 -22.73
N SER A 36 -5.90 10.21 -23.18
CA SER A 36 -6.00 10.73 -24.54
C SER A 36 -4.79 11.62 -24.84
N PRO A 37 -4.04 11.41 -25.94
CA PRO A 37 -3.04 12.37 -26.36
C PRO A 37 -3.73 13.71 -26.61
N ALA A 38 -3.22 14.78 -25.98
CA ALA A 38 -3.75 16.12 -26.19
C ALA A 38 -3.79 16.41 -27.71
N PRO A 39 -4.90 16.97 -28.24
CA PRO A 39 -5.03 17.18 -29.67
C PRO A 39 -3.89 18.07 -30.15
N ALA A 40 -3.11 17.56 -31.10
CA ALA A 40 -1.92 18.25 -31.61
C ALA A 40 -2.34 19.62 -32.15
N SER A 41 -1.98 20.69 -31.44
CA SER A 41 -2.26 22.05 -31.86
C SER A 41 -1.55 22.31 -33.18
N THR A 42 -2.30 22.41 -34.27
CA THR A 42 -1.77 22.73 -35.60
C THR A 42 -1.24 24.16 -35.59
N SER A 43 0.06 24.33 -35.31
CA SER A 43 0.72 25.63 -35.42
C SER A 43 0.94 25.96 -36.89
N THR A 44 -0.02 26.67 -37.46
CA THR A 44 0.09 27.25 -38.80
C THR A 44 1.33 28.15 -38.85
N ALA A 45 2.33 27.79 -39.64
CA ALA A 45 3.59 28.52 -39.70
C ALA A 45 3.40 29.93 -40.31
N CYS A 46 3.69 30.97 -39.54
CA CYS A 46 3.87 32.32 -40.07
C CYS A 46 5.20 32.41 -40.84
N PRO A 47 5.25 33.02 -42.04
CA PRO A 47 6.48 33.15 -42.80
C PRO A 47 7.45 34.16 -42.15
N ALA A 48 8.73 33.83 -42.15
CA ALA A 48 9.78 34.68 -41.59
C ALA A 48 10.08 35.92 -42.47
N PRO A 49 10.42 37.08 -41.88
CA PRO A 49 10.87 38.25 -42.62
C PRO A 49 12.30 38.09 -43.15
N SER A 50 12.56 38.62 -44.34
CA SER A 50 13.84 38.55 -45.04
C SER A 50 14.89 39.51 -44.47
N ALA A 51 16.15 39.05 -44.37
CA ALA A 51 17.31 39.89 -44.04
C ALA A 51 18.11 40.27 -45.31
N PRO A 52 18.71 41.48 -45.38
CA PRO A 52 19.51 41.91 -46.52
C PRO A 52 20.99 41.46 -46.44
N ALA A 53 21.63 41.33 -47.61
CA ALA A 53 23.08 41.12 -47.78
C ALA A 53 23.85 42.47 -47.62
N ALA A 54 25.19 42.61 -47.57
CA ALA A 54 26.36 41.73 -47.68
C ALA A 54 27.55 42.43 -46.92
N ALA A 55 28.85 42.09 -46.95
CA ALA A 55 29.72 41.07 -47.56
C ALA A 55 31.08 41.01 -46.78
N GLY A 56 32.00 40.09 -47.13
CA GLY A 56 33.45 40.27 -46.89
C GLY A 56 34.19 39.16 -46.12
N CYS A 57 35.17 38.55 -46.76
CA CYS A 57 36.22 37.67 -46.19
C CYS A 57 37.61 38.19 -46.67
N PRO A 58 38.78 37.63 -46.28
CA PRO A 58 39.06 36.50 -45.35
C PRO A 58 40.24 36.74 -44.35
N ALA A 59 40.56 35.66 -43.61
CA ALA A 59 41.89 35.27 -43.08
C ALA A 59 42.47 35.93 -41.80
N SER A 60 42.49 35.16 -40.69
CA SER A 60 43.71 34.50 -40.16
C SER A 60 43.40 33.76 -38.84
N ALA A 61 44.39 33.12 -38.22
CA ALA A 61 44.21 31.98 -37.33
C ALA A 61 44.16 32.27 -35.81
N ALA A 62 43.64 31.29 -35.07
CA ALA A 62 43.88 30.98 -33.66
C ALA A 62 43.37 31.94 -32.57
N SER A 63 42.32 31.52 -31.85
CA SER A 63 42.46 31.02 -30.47
C SER A 63 41.13 30.47 -29.93
N ALA A 64 41.20 29.58 -28.94
CA ALA A 64 40.02 28.88 -28.41
C ALA A 64 39.36 29.65 -27.26
N ALA A 65 38.12 30.13 -27.46
CA ALA A 65 37.21 30.56 -26.38
C ALA A 65 35.76 30.81 -26.85
N CYS A 66 35.06 29.84 -27.48
CA CYS A 66 33.60 29.96 -27.65
C CYS A 66 32.89 28.60 -27.85
N ALA A 67 32.78 27.82 -26.78
CA ALA A 67 32.04 26.55 -26.76
C ALA A 67 31.24 26.36 -25.45
N ALA A 68 30.71 27.47 -24.90
CA ALA A 68 30.09 27.49 -23.56
C ALA A 68 28.76 28.27 -23.46
N SER A 69 28.18 28.79 -24.56
CA SER A 69 26.93 29.55 -24.54
C SER A 69 25.79 29.00 -25.41
N ALA A 70 26.03 28.01 -26.26
CA ALA A 70 24.98 27.38 -27.08
C ALA A 70 24.17 26.30 -26.32
N ALA A 71 24.69 25.77 -25.21
CA ALA A 71 24.06 24.67 -24.47
C ALA A 71 22.93 25.12 -23.50
N SER A 72 22.97 26.36 -22.99
CA SER A 72 21.97 26.84 -22.03
C SER A 72 20.62 27.20 -22.67
N ALA A 73 20.62 27.70 -23.91
CA ALA A 73 19.39 28.05 -24.63
C ALA A 73 18.57 26.81 -25.02
N ALA A 74 19.23 25.71 -25.40
CA ALA A 74 18.55 24.44 -25.71
C ALA A 74 17.95 23.77 -24.46
N CYS A 75 18.62 23.87 -23.30
CA CYS A 75 18.06 23.38 -22.03
C CYS A 75 16.82 24.18 -21.59
N ALA A 76 16.80 25.51 -21.80
CA ALA A 76 15.66 26.34 -21.42
C ALA A 76 14.37 26.00 -22.21
N ALA A 77 14.50 25.71 -23.51
CA ALA A 77 13.36 25.30 -24.34
C ALA A 77 12.87 23.87 -24.01
N SER A 78 13.79 22.95 -23.67
CA SER A 78 13.46 21.61 -23.18
C SER A 78 12.69 21.65 -21.85
N ALA A 79 13.17 22.46 -20.90
CA ALA A 79 12.54 22.62 -19.58
C ALA A 79 11.15 23.28 -19.66
N ALA A 80 10.94 24.23 -20.58
CA ALA A 80 9.63 24.87 -20.77
C ALA A 80 8.57 23.90 -21.33
N CYS A 81 8.93 22.98 -22.21
CA CYS A 81 8.01 21.94 -22.73
C CYS A 81 7.75 20.81 -21.71
N ALA A 82 8.70 20.54 -20.81
CA ALA A 82 8.49 19.60 -19.70
C ALA A 82 7.53 20.14 -18.62
N ALA A 83 7.35 21.46 -18.54
CA ALA A 83 6.50 22.12 -17.53
C ALA A 83 5.02 22.30 -17.94
N SER A 84 4.62 21.94 -19.16
CA SER A 84 3.21 21.99 -19.61
C SER A 84 2.55 20.62 -19.79
N ALA A 85 3.31 19.53 -19.61
CA ALA A 85 2.74 18.20 -19.38
C ALA A 85 2.18 18.16 -17.94
N ALA A 86 1.02 18.79 -17.74
CA ALA A 86 0.25 18.63 -16.52
C ALA A 86 0.08 17.12 -16.25
N SER A 87 0.45 16.68 -15.06
CA SER A 87 0.39 15.28 -14.64
C SER A 87 -1.06 14.79 -14.69
N ALA A 88 -1.48 14.27 -15.83
CA ALA A 88 -2.75 13.58 -15.98
C ALA A 88 -2.67 12.32 -15.12
N VAL A 89 -3.29 12.39 -13.94
CA VAL A 89 -3.49 11.21 -13.07
C VAL A 89 -4.16 10.15 -13.95
N PRO A 90 -3.60 8.93 -14.06
CA PRO A 90 -4.16 7.91 -14.96
C PRO A 90 -5.58 7.57 -14.50
N GLU A 91 -6.55 7.84 -15.37
CA GLU A 91 -7.97 7.64 -15.09
C GLU A 91 -8.23 6.14 -14.86
N LEU A 92 -8.68 5.82 -13.64
CA LEU A 92 -9.03 4.45 -13.26
C LEU A 92 -10.48 4.17 -13.64
N GLU A 93 -10.70 3.07 -14.32
CA GLU A 93 -12.02 2.59 -14.67
C GLU A 93 -12.28 1.26 -13.96
N THR A 94 -13.22 1.27 -13.03
CA THR A 94 -13.74 0.05 -12.40
C THR A 94 -14.96 -0.44 -13.18
N LEU A 95 -14.97 -1.74 -13.47
CA LEU A 95 -15.95 -2.40 -14.32
C LEU A 95 -16.64 -3.52 -13.55
N VAL A 96 -17.96 -3.55 -13.61
CA VAL A 96 -18.83 -4.62 -13.09
C VAL A 96 -19.28 -5.47 -14.28
N MET A 97 -19.16 -6.78 -14.13
CA MET A 97 -19.60 -7.78 -15.10
C MET A 97 -20.91 -8.39 -14.61
N GLU A 98 -21.96 -8.31 -15.42
CA GLU A 98 -23.27 -8.94 -15.17
C GLU A 98 -23.34 -10.34 -15.81
N LEU A 99 -24.21 -11.22 -15.30
CA LEU A 99 -24.28 -12.64 -15.68
C LEU A 99 -24.46 -12.89 -17.18
N ARG A 100 -25.10 -11.96 -17.90
CA ARG A 100 -25.28 -11.99 -19.37
C ARG A 100 -24.07 -11.50 -20.18
N GLY A 101 -22.89 -11.41 -19.56
CA GLY A 101 -21.70 -10.85 -20.19
C GLY A 101 -21.79 -9.34 -20.47
N ASP A 102 -22.52 -8.58 -19.67
CA ASP A 102 -22.61 -7.13 -19.80
C ASP A 102 -21.58 -6.46 -18.87
N LEU A 103 -20.59 -5.75 -19.44
CA LEU A 103 -19.65 -4.92 -18.68
C LEU A 103 -20.16 -3.48 -18.56
N ARG A 104 -20.20 -2.94 -17.33
CA ARG A 104 -20.64 -1.58 -17.02
C ARG A 104 -19.64 -0.86 -16.11
N VAL A 105 -19.47 0.45 -16.31
CA VAL A 105 -18.60 1.28 -15.44
C VAL A 105 -19.24 1.48 -14.08
N LEU A 106 -18.50 1.22 -13.00
CA LEU A 106 -18.89 1.57 -11.63
C LEU A 106 -18.29 2.94 -11.27
N HIS A 107 -19.06 4.00 -11.52
CA HIS A 107 -18.61 5.35 -11.19
C HIS A 107 -18.55 5.56 -9.68
N GLY A 108 -17.50 6.25 -9.20
CA GLY A 108 -17.27 6.53 -7.78
C GLY A 108 -16.48 5.45 -7.03
N ALA A 109 -16.12 4.34 -7.69
CA ALA A 109 -15.26 3.29 -7.12
C ALA A 109 -13.84 3.78 -6.77
N ASP A 110 -13.41 4.87 -7.39
CA ASP A 110 -12.19 5.64 -7.11
C ASP A 110 -12.37 6.70 -6.00
N GLY A 111 -13.58 6.87 -5.48
CA GLY A 111 -13.91 7.90 -4.49
C GLY A 111 -14.13 9.30 -5.08
N SER A 112 -14.15 9.46 -6.42
CA SER A 112 -14.41 10.75 -7.09
C SER A 112 -15.84 11.27 -6.92
N ARG A 113 -16.78 10.40 -6.54
CA ARG A 113 -18.21 10.72 -6.34
C ARG A 113 -18.65 10.36 -4.93
N ARG A 114 -19.67 11.07 -4.43
CA ARG A 114 -20.30 10.82 -3.12
C ARG A 114 -21.15 9.55 -3.06
N TYR A 115 -21.48 8.97 -4.21
CA TYR A 115 -22.30 7.77 -4.33
C TYR A 115 -21.79 6.93 -5.50
N LEU A 116 -22.01 5.61 -5.40
CA LEU A 116 -21.75 4.69 -6.49
C LEU A 116 -22.91 4.72 -7.50
N SER A 117 -22.60 4.60 -8.78
CA SER A 117 -23.61 4.54 -9.84
C SER A 117 -23.09 3.72 -11.02
N LEU A 118 -23.91 2.78 -11.51
CA LEU A 118 -23.61 2.05 -12.74
C LEU A 118 -23.80 2.97 -13.96
N GLY A 119 -22.78 3.00 -14.79
CA GLY A 119 -22.78 3.64 -16.10
C GLY A 119 -23.45 2.78 -17.17
N ARG A 120 -23.24 3.18 -18.42
CA ARG A 120 -23.72 2.42 -19.58
C ARG A 120 -22.91 1.13 -19.78
N ARG A 121 -23.52 0.16 -20.46
CA ARG A 121 -22.83 -1.01 -21.03
C ARG A 121 -21.71 -0.54 -21.95
N LEU A 122 -20.53 -1.15 -21.86
CA LEU A 122 -19.43 -0.92 -22.79
C LEU A 122 -19.69 -1.61 -24.13
N GLU A 123 -19.30 -0.92 -25.21
CA GLU A 123 -19.23 -1.51 -26.54
C GLU A 123 -17.87 -2.21 -26.70
N LEU A 124 -17.91 -3.54 -26.72
CA LEU A 124 -16.75 -4.39 -26.93
C LEU A 124 -16.60 -4.74 -28.42
N TRP A 125 -15.36 -4.85 -28.89
CA TRP A 125 -15.05 -5.07 -30.31
C TRP A 125 -14.16 -6.29 -30.50
N GLY A 126 -14.55 -7.19 -31.40
CA GLY A 126 -13.69 -8.29 -31.80
C GLY A 126 -12.61 -7.83 -32.78
N SER A 127 -11.56 -8.63 -32.96
CA SER A 127 -10.45 -8.39 -33.90
C SER A 127 -10.87 -8.08 -35.35
N ASN A 128 -12.07 -8.50 -35.76
CA ASN A 128 -12.66 -8.26 -37.09
C ASN A 128 -13.65 -7.07 -37.11
N SER A 129 -13.57 -6.13 -36.16
CA SER A 129 -14.40 -4.92 -36.05
C SER A 129 -15.92 -5.17 -35.97
N LYS A 130 -16.35 -6.39 -35.60
CA LYS A 130 -17.71 -6.68 -35.18
C LYS A 130 -17.84 -6.41 -33.68
N GLN A 131 -19.03 -6.02 -33.22
CA GLN A 131 -19.33 -5.97 -31.79
C GLN A 131 -19.10 -7.36 -31.19
N ALA A 132 -18.20 -7.46 -30.21
CA ALA A 132 -17.96 -8.69 -29.48
C ALA A 132 -19.10 -8.91 -28.49
N PHE A 133 -19.72 -10.08 -28.57
CA PHE A 133 -20.68 -10.54 -27.58
C PHE A 133 -19.94 -11.49 -26.62
N LEU A 134 -20.07 -11.24 -25.31
CA LEU A 134 -19.42 -12.07 -24.29
C LEU A 134 -20.14 -13.41 -24.06
N GLY A 135 -21.28 -13.65 -24.72
CA GLY A 135 -22.02 -14.91 -24.68
C GLY A 135 -23.30 -14.84 -23.84
N ASP A 136 -24.19 -15.80 -24.06
CA ASP A 136 -25.27 -16.16 -23.11
C ASP A 136 -24.77 -17.25 -22.12
N GLU A 137 -23.51 -17.70 -22.26
CA GLU A 137 -22.84 -18.68 -21.42
C GLU A 137 -22.26 -18.02 -20.15
N GLU A 138 -22.10 -18.79 -19.08
CA GLU A 138 -21.60 -18.28 -17.79
C GLU A 138 -20.14 -17.80 -17.88
N VAL A 139 -19.95 -16.48 -17.77
CA VAL A 139 -18.63 -15.86 -17.59
C VAL A 139 -18.22 -16.00 -16.13
N SER A 140 -17.26 -16.88 -15.82
CA SER A 140 -17.03 -17.31 -14.42
C SER A 140 -16.16 -16.37 -13.58
N SER A 141 -15.22 -15.66 -14.20
CA SER A 141 -14.22 -14.85 -13.46
C SER A 141 -13.71 -13.67 -14.30
N LEU A 142 -13.41 -12.55 -13.63
CA LEU A 142 -12.82 -11.35 -14.22
C LEU A 142 -11.63 -10.89 -13.34
N VAL A 143 -10.46 -10.73 -13.94
CA VAL A 143 -9.24 -10.24 -13.26
C VAL A 143 -8.54 -9.17 -14.09
N SER A 144 -7.55 -8.47 -13.52
CA SER A 144 -6.81 -7.41 -14.23
C SER A 144 -5.32 -7.41 -13.90
N ASP A 145 -4.48 -7.05 -14.88
CA ASP A 145 -3.07 -6.68 -14.66
C ASP A 145 -2.87 -5.20 -14.33
N GLY A 146 -3.94 -4.39 -14.36
CA GLY A 146 -3.93 -2.94 -14.20
C GLY A 146 -4.07 -2.13 -15.48
N GLU A 147 -3.91 -2.70 -16.68
CA GLU A 147 -4.22 -2.07 -17.99
C GLU A 147 -5.23 -2.89 -18.81
N THR A 148 -5.14 -4.22 -18.72
CA THR A 148 -5.92 -5.23 -19.44
C THR A 148 -6.83 -5.95 -18.45
N LEU A 149 -8.06 -6.25 -18.88
CA LEU A 149 -8.92 -7.21 -18.17
C LEU A 149 -8.77 -8.60 -18.79
N TYR A 150 -8.88 -9.64 -17.98
CA TYR A 150 -8.94 -11.02 -18.44
C TYR A 150 -10.19 -11.67 -17.88
N TYR A 151 -10.93 -12.37 -18.74
CA TYR A 151 -12.14 -13.10 -18.35
C TYR A 151 -12.10 -14.53 -18.89
N ALA A 152 -12.79 -15.43 -18.19
CA ALA A 152 -13.00 -16.81 -18.62
C ALA A 152 -14.43 -16.97 -19.13
N LEU A 153 -14.57 -17.61 -20.30
CA LEU A 153 -15.84 -17.91 -20.95
C LEU A 153 -15.83 -19.37 -21.39
N GLY A 154 -16.63 -20.20 -20.72
CA GLY A 154 -16.67 -21.65 -20.93
C GLY A 154 -15.27 -22.29 -20.82
N PHE A 155 -14.75 -22.73 -21.97
CA PHE A 155 -13.45 -23.41 -22.11
C PHE A 155 -12.34 -22.49 -22.66
N SER A 156 -12.49 -21.17 -22.52
CA SER A 156 -11.54 -20.19 -23.05
C SER A 156 -11.22 -19.07 -22.07
N VAL A 157 -10.04 -18.45 -22.24
CA VAL A 157 -9.63 -17.21 -21.58
C VAL A 157 -9.34 -16.16 -22.64
N ALA A 158 -9.84 -14.95 -22.42
CA ALA A 158 -9.68 -13.82 -23.32
C ALA A 158 -9.33 -12.53 -22.56
N ALA A 159 -8.66 -11.62 -23.26
CA ALA A 159 -8.28 -10.30 -22.81
C ALA A 159 -9.22 -9.23 -23.37
N ILE A 160 -9.43 -8.16 -22.61
CA ILE A 160 -10.07 -6.91 -23.06
C ILE A 160 -9.07 -5.79 -22.87
N SER A 161 -8.61 -5.20 -23.97
CA SER A 161 -7.68 -4.06 -23.95
C SER A 161 -8.34 -2.80 -23.39
N ALA A 162 -7.53 -1.82 -22.97
CA ALA A 162 -8.02 -0.48 -22.61
C ALA A 162 -8.83 0.21 -23.73
N ASP A 163 -8.64 -0.21 -24.99
CA ASP A 163 -9.38 0.27 -26.16
C ASP A 163 -10.68 -0.54 -26.44
N ASN A 164 -11.13 -1.37 -25.48
CA ASN A 164 -12.30 -2.26 -25.56
C ASN A 164 -12.25 -3.33 -26.65
N VAL A 165 -11.04 -3.69 -27.09
CA VAL A 165 -10.85 -4.78 -28.06
C VAL A 165 -10.68 -6.11 -27.31
N VAL A 166 -11.52 -7.07 -27.66
CA VAL A 166 -11.51 -8.45 -27.16
C VAL A 166 -10.54 -9.29 -27.99
N GLN A 167 -9.58 -9.92 -27.33
CA GLN A 167 -8.62 -10.85 -27.92
C GLN A 167 -8.63 -12.16 -27.13
N GLN A 168 -8.91 -13.26 -27.82
CA GLN A 168 -8.77 -14.61 -27.27
C GLN A 168 -7.30 -14.93 -26.99
N LEU A 169 -7.02 -15.50 -25.81
CA LEU A 169 -5.66 -15.82 -25.36
C LEU A 169 -5.38 -17.32 -25.33
N ALA A 170 -6.33 -18.11 -24.84
CA ALA A 170 -6.13 -19.54 -24.58
C ALA A 170 -7.45 -20.31 -24.70
N GLY A 171 -7.40 -21.53 -25.22
CA GLY A 171 -8.57 -22.37 -25.42
C GLY A 171 -9.54 -21.85 -26.50
N GLU A 172 -10.67 -22.52 -26.65
CA GLU A 172 -11.77 -22.16 -27.57
C GLU A 172 -13.09 -22.33 -26.79
N PRO A 173 -14.06 -21.39 -26.85
CA PRO A 173 -15.18 -21.35 -25.90
C PRO A 173 -16.03 -22.63 -25.82
N TYR A 174 -16.05 -23.43 -26.90
CA TYR A 174 -16.90 -24.61 -27.10
C TYR A 174 -16.11 -25.92 -27.32
N ASP A 175 -14.79 -25.93 -27.09
CA ASP A 175 -13.92 -27.09 -27.35
C ASP A 175 -13.09 -27.37 -26.09
N ASP A 176 -13.58 -28.31 -25.27
CA ASP A 176 -13.04 -28.63 -23.94
C ASP A 176 -11.84 -29.59 -23.98
N GLY A 177 -11.07 -29.62 -22.90
CA GLY A 177 -10.03 -30.62 -22.70
C GLY A 177 -8.87 -30.15 -21.83
N GLY A 178 -7.82 -30.97 -21.74
CA GLY A 178 -6.66 -30.70 -20.87
C GLY A 178 -5.33 -30.60 -21.62
N THR A 179 -5.35 -30.19 -22.88
CA THR A 179 -4.16 -30.15 -23.76
C THR A 179 -3.38 -28.85 -23.54
N ASP A 180 -2.08 -28.97 -23.27
CA ASP A 180 -1.16 -27.84 -23.12
C ASP A 180 -0.65 -27.35 -24.48
N GLY A 181 -0.26 -26.07 -24.57
CA GLY A 181 0.23 -25.48 -25.81
C GLY A 181 -0.08 -23.97 -25.96
N PRO A 182 0.27 -23.39 -27.11
CA PRO A 182 0.03 -21.96 -27.40
C PRO A 182 -1.42 -21.67 -27.83
N GLY A 183 -1.92 -20.51 -27.42
CA GLY A 183 -3.12 -19.89 -27.99
C GLY A 183 -4.37 -20.78 -27.96
N SER A 184 -5.10 -20.78 -29.08
CA SER A 184 -6.26 -21.64 -29.33
C SER A 184 -5.90 -23.09 -29.69
N THR A 185 -4.62 -23.50 -29.63
CA THR A 185 -4.23 -24.92 -29.73
C THR A 185 -4.27 -25.63 -28.38
N ALA A 186 -4.13 -24.88 -27.28
CA ALA A 186 -4.44 -25.39 -25.96
C ALA A 186 -5.94 -25.73 -25.83
N ARG A 187 -6.26 -26.63 -24.90
CA ARG A 187 -7.64 -26.91 -24.48
C ARG A 187 -7.74 -26.70 -22.98
N LEU A 188 -8.86 -26.15 -22.53
CA LEU A 188 -9.15 -25.95 -21.10
C LEU A 188 -10.43 -26.70 -20.76
N ASN A 189 -10.55 -27.18 -19.52
CA ASN A 189 -11.85 -27.56 -18.98
C ASN A 189 -12.54 -26.29 -18.45
N ALA A 190 -13.80 -26.40 -17.98
CA ALA A 190 -14.52 -25.24 -17.46
C ALA A 190 -13.71 -24.56 -16.34
N VAL A 191 -13.43 -23.27 -16.51
CA VAL A 191 -12.64 -22.49 -15.55
C VAL A 191 -13.53 -22.04 -14.39
N ARG A 192 -13.22 -22.46 -13.17
CA ARG A 192 -13.93 -22.06 -11.94
C ARG A 192 -13.54 -20.65 -11.52
N CYS A 193 -12.24 -20.41 -11.34
CA CYS A 193 -11.71 -19.11 -10.92
C CYS A 193 -10.33 -18.83 -11.53
N MET A 194 -9.91 -17.57 -11.47
CA MET A 194 -8.64 -17.09 -12.01
C MET A 194 -7.95 -16.11 -11.06
N SER A 195 -6.64 -16.03 -11.15
CA SER A 195 -5.87 -14.94 -10.52
C SER A 195 -4.66 -14.54 -11.37
N TYR A 196 -4.23 -13.29 -11.24
CA TYR A 196 -3.08 -12.74 -11.98
C TYR A 196 -1.86 -12.61 -11.08
N ASP A 197 -0.74 -13.20 -11.50
CA ASP A 197 0.56 -12.99 -10.86
C ASP A 197 1.32 -11.85 -11.58
N PRO A 198 1.52 -10.69 -10.93
CA PRO A 198 2.24 -9.56 -11.52
C PRO A 198 3.75 -9.79 -11.66
N VAL A 199 4.32 -10.84 -11.02
CA VAL A 199 5.76 -11.11 -11.05
C VAL A 199 6.10 -12.15 -12.12
N GLY A 200 5.43 -13.31 -12.11
CA GLY A 200 5.52 -14.31 -13.16
C GLY A 200 4.81 -13.90 -14.46
N ARG A 201 4.03 -12.81 -14.42
CA ARG A 201 3.24 -12.25 -15.54
C ARG A 201 2.41 -13.33 -16.24
N ALA A 202 1.69 -14.07 -15.42
CA ALA A 202 0.88 -15.19 -15.84
C ALA A 202 -0.50 -15.13 -15.16
N LEU A 203 -1.50 -15.69 -15.82
CA LEU A 203 -2.75 -16.04 -15.17
C LEU A 203 -2.62 -17.46 -14.62
N TYR A 204 -3.09 -17.67 -13.40
CA TYR A 204 -3.34 -19.00 -12.85
C TYR A 204 -4.84 -19.25 -12.86
N LEU A 205 -5.26 -20.41 -13.34
CA LEU A 205 -6.67 -20.82 -13.47
C LEU A 205 -6.89 -22.07 -12.62
N VAL A 206 -8.04 -22.19 -11.95
CA VAL A 206 -8.53 -23.46 -11.42
C VAL A 206 -9.62 -23.98 -12.35
N GLU A 207 -9.46 -25.18 -12.89
CA GLU A 207 -10.50 -25.87 -13.64
C GLU A 207 -11.44 -26.64 -12.70
N THR A 208 -12.69 -26.86 -13.12
CA THR A 208 -13.65 -27.71 -12.38
C THR A 208 -13.15 -29.13 -12.15
N SER A 209 -12.21 -29.60 -12.98
CA SER A 209 -11.45 -30.85 -12.87
C SER A 209 -10.45 -30.91 -11.70
N ASN A 210 -10.36 -29.85 -10.89
CA ASN A 210 -9.35 -29.62 -9.84
C ASN A 210 -7.91 -29.57 -10.38
N ARG A 211 -7.72 -29.22 -11.65
CA ARG A 211 -6.42 -28.90 -12.25
C ARG A 211 -6.12 -27.41 -12.14
N ILE A 212 -4.87 -27.08 -11.85
CA ILE A 212 -4.38 -25.70 -11.90
C ILE A 212 -3.63 -25.51 -13.23
N ARG A 213 -3.99 -24.49 -13.99
CA ARG A 213 -3.39 -24.13 -15.28
C ARG A 213 -2.62 -22.83 -15.12
N ARG A 214 -1.44 -22.71 -15.74
CA ARG A 214 -0.70 -21.46 -15.89
C ARG A 214 -0.82 -20.99 -17.34
N VAL A 215 -1.24 -19.74 -17.55
CA VAL A 215 -1.25 -19.08 -18.86
C VAL A 215 -0.19 -17.99 -18.85
N ALA A 216 0.96 -18.26 -19.45
CA ALA A 216 2.03 -17.28 -19.62
C ALA A 216 1.62 -16.23 -20.65
N LEU A 217 1.69 -14.95 -20.30
CA LEU A 217 1.23 -13.85 -21.16
C LEU A 217 2.36 -13.33 -22.07
N PRO A 218 2.08 -12.99 -23.34
CA PRO A 218 3.11 -12.57 -24.29
C PRO A 218 3.73 -11.22 -23.91
N SER A 219 5.05 -11.09 -24.08
CA SER A 219 5.78 -9.86 -23.78
C SER A 219 5.39 -8.70 -24.70
N THR A 220 5.20 -7.51 -24.13
CA THR A 220 4.78 -6.32 -24.88
C THR A 220 5.99 -5.57 -25.44
N CYS A 221 5.76 -4.71 -26.46
CA CYS A 221 6.83 -3.92 -27.05
C CYS A 221 7.55 -2.97 -26.06
N ARG A 222 6.94 -2.67 -24.90
CA ARG A 222 7.51 -1.78 -23.87
C ARG A 222 8.68 -2.42 -23.13
N ASP A 223 8.66 -3.75 -22.98
CA ASP A 223 9.66 -4.54 -22.24
C ASP A 223 11.06 -4.49 -22.89
N LYS A 224 11.13 -4.19 -24.21
CA LYS A 224 12.40 -4.10 -24.95
C LYS A 224 13.14 -2.77 -24.76
N ALA A 225 12.47 -1.72 -24.26
CA ALA A 225 13.11 -0.42 -24.04
C ALA A 225 14.04 -0.41 -22.81
N SER A 226 13.75 -1.21 -21.78
CA SER A 226 14.64 -1.42 -20.63
C SER A 226 15.70 -2.50 -20.89
N ALA A 227 15.37 -3.56 -21.63
CA ALA A 227 16.27 -4.68 -21.89
C ALA A 227 17.40 -4.37 -22.91
N SER A 228 17.23 -3.38 -23.80
CA SER A 228 18.21 -3.07 -24.86
C SER A 228 19.56 -2.57 -24.33
N GLY A 229 19.62 -2.06 -23.09
CA GLY A 229 20.87 -1.69 -22.42
C GLY A 229 21.65 -2.86 -21.80
N ALA A 230 20.99 -4.00 -21.58
CA ALA A 230 21.59 -5.18 -20.93
C ALA A 230 22.02 -6.25 -21.96
N ALA A 231 21.18 -6.52 -22.97
CA ALA A 231 21.46 -7.54 -24.00
C ALA A 231 22.75 -7.25 -24.80
N ALA A 232 23.11 -5.97 -24.97
CA ALA A 232 24.32 -5.54 -25.66
C ALA A 232 25.63 -5.87 -24.92
N ARG A 233 25.58 -6.35 -23.67
CA ARG A 233 26.78 -6.73 -22.88
C ARG A 233 26.93 -8.24 -22.64
N ALA A 234 25.92 -9.04 -22.98
CA ALA A 234 25.97 -10.50 -22.85
C ALA A 234 26.43 -11.20 -24.14
N ALA A 235 26.37 -10.52 -25.29
CA ALA A 235 26.59 -11.11 -26.62
C ALA A 235 28.07 -11.31 -27.02
N GLU A 236 29.05 -10.88 -26.21
CA GLU A 236 30.49 -11.05 -26.50
C GLU A 236 31.15 -12.22 -25.72
N GLY A 237 30.37 -13.05 -25.02
CA GLY A 237 30.89 -13.98 -24.00
C GLY A 237 30.36 -15.41 -24.00
N ALA A 238 29.87 -15.97 -25.12
CA ALA A 238 29.48 -17.38 -25.19
C ALA A 238 29.59 -17.98 -26.60
N THR A 239 30.70 -18.68 -26.88
CA THR A 239 30.80 -19.62 -28.01
C THR A 239 31.27 -20.99 -27.52
N SER A 240 30.64 -22.03 -28.07
CA SER A 240 30.91 -23.47 -27.86
C SER A 240 30.82 -24.03 -26.44
N ALA A 241 29.75 -24.79 -26.17
CA ALA A 241 29.83 -26.24 -25.93
C ALA A 241 28.42 -26.85 -26.02
N ALA A 242 28.28 -27.98 -26.72
CA ALA A 242 27.05 -28.75 -26.74
C ALA A 242 27.38 -30.21 -26.44
N ASP A 243 26.67 -30.84 -25.51
CA ASP A 243 26.37 -32.28 -25.58
C ASP A 243 25.32 -32.75 -24.53
N GLY A 244 24.25 -33.38 -25.03
CA GLY A 244 23.66 -34.60 -24.44
C GLY A 244 22.73 -34.58 -23.20
N ARG A 245 21.42 -34.76 -23.46
CA ARG A 245 20.35 -35.36 -22.59
C ARG A 245 19.79 -34.46 -21.45
N ASP A 246 18.52 -34.56 -21.03
CA ASP A 246 17.41 -35.49 -21.32
C ASP A 246 16.12 -34.78 -21.79
N GLY A 247 15.28 -35.47 -22.56
CA GLY A 247 14.18 -34.87 -23.36
C GLY A 247 12.78 -34.92 -22.74
N VAL A 248 12.49 -34.05 -21.77
CA VAL A 248 11.10 -33.67 -21.43
C VAL A 248 10.94 -32.14 -21.43
N GLY A 249 11.80 -31.41 -20.70
CA GLY A 249 11.77 -29.93 -20.68
C GLY A 249 12.24 -29.26 -21.98
N ALA A 250 12.83 -30.00 -22.92
CA ALA A 250 13.28 -29.45 -24.21
C ALA A 250 12.10 -29.07 -25.12
N ALA A 251 11.01 -29.84 -25.12
CA ALA A 251 9.83 -29.56 -25.94
C ALA A 251 9.04 -28.35 -25.42
N GLU A 252 8.98 -28.18 -24.09
CA GLU A 252 8.38 -27.00 -23.46
C GLU A 252 9.20 -25.74 -23.77
N ALA A 253 10.54 -25.81 -23.67
CA ALA A 253 11.43 -24.70 -24.03
C ALA A 253 11.41 -24.37 -25.54
N GLU A 254 11.29 -25.35 -26.42
CA GLU A 254 11.15 -25.13 -27.87
C GLU A 254 9.78 -24.52 -28.21
N ALA A 255 8.69 -24.96 -27.57
CA ALA A 255 7.37 -24.37 -27.74
C ALA A 255 7.29 -22.94 -27.20
N GLU A 256 7.87 -22.66 -26.02
CA GLU A 256 8.00 -21.28 -25.51
C GLU A 256 8.86 -20.42 -26.44
N ALA A 257 9.97 -20.94 -26.98
CA ALA A 257 10.81 -20.19 -27.92
C ALA A 257 10.10 -19.88 -29.25
N GLU A 258 9.31 -20.82 -29.80
CA GLU A 258 8.52 -20.59 -31.02
C GLU A 258 7.34 -19.63 -30.75
N ALA A 259 6.68 -19.73 -29.59
CA ALA A 259 5.61 -18.83 -29.17
C ALA A 259 6.10 -17.40 -28.87
N VAL A 260 7.31 -17.24 -28.33
CA VAL A 260 8.00 -15.93 -28.22
C VAL A 260 8.26 -15.31 -29.60
N GLY A 261 8.41 -16.14 -30.64
CA GLY A 261 8.42 -15.71 -32.05
C GLY A 261 7.05 -15.24 -32.57
N ARG A 262 5.93 -15.81 -32.09
CA ARG A 262 4.56 -15.50 -32.54
C ARG A 262 3.78 -14.50 -31.66
N ARG A 263 4.22 -14.22 -30.43
CA ARG A 263 3.52 -13.40 -29.41
C ARG A 263 2.17 -13.97 -28.95
N GLU A 264 2.08 -15.29 -28.85
CA GLU A 264 0.89 -15.98 -28.34
C GLU A 264 1.06 -16.30 -26.84
N ALA A 265 -0.05 -16.44 -26.12
CA ALA A 265 -0.02 -16.93 -24.74
C ALA A 265 0.22 -18.45 -24.72
N VAL A 266 0.87 -18.98 -23.68
CA VAL A 266 1.18 -20.42 -23.57
C VAL A 266 0.52 -20.99 -22.32
N VAL A 267 -0.25 -22.07 -22.48
CA VAL A 267 -0.91 -22.81 -21.39
C VAL A 267 -0.05 -24.00 -20.99
N SER A 268 0.21 -24.14 -19.68
CA SER A 268 0.80 -25.35 -19.09
C SER A 268 0.05 -25.81 -17.83
N THR A 269 0.11 -27.11 -17.54
CA THR A 269 -0.47 -27.72 -16.34
C THR A 269 0.50 -27.61 -15.16
N LEU A 270 0.05 -27.10 -14.01
CA LEU A 270 0.84 -27.18 -12.78
C LEU A 270 0.75 -28.59 -12.15
N PRO A 271 1.75 -29.01 -11.34
CA PRO A 271 1.70 -30.26 -10.59
C PRO A 271 0.41 -30.38 -9.77
N ARG A 272 -0.16 -31.60 -9.72
CA ARG A 272 -1.36 -31.84 -8.91
C ARG A 272 -1.01 -31.70 -7.43
N VAL A 273 -1.83 -30.93 -6.72
CA VAL A 273 -1.77 -30.76 -5.27
C VAL A 273 -2.73 -31.77 -4.60
N GLU A 274 -2.34 -32.28 -3.44
CA GLU A 274 -3.21 -33.10 -2.56
C GLU A 274 -4.10 -32.18 -1.69
N VAL A 275 -4.92 -31.35 -2.36
CA VAL A 275 -5.96 -30.51 -1.74
C VAL A 275 -7.29 -30.83 -2.44
N ASP A 276 -8.27 -31.24 -1.66
CA ASP A 276 -9.54 -31.75 -2.19
C ASP A 276 -10.48 -30.61 -2.58
N SER A 277 -10.87 -30.58 -3.86
CA SER A 277 -11.87 -29.65 -4.41
C SER A 277 -11.58 -28.17 -4.11
N ILE A 278 -10.58 -27.60 -4.80
CA ILE A 278 -10.25 -26.18 -4.73
C ILE A 278 -11.44 -25.37 -5.25
N GLN A 279 -12.07 -24.59 -4.38
CA GLN A 279 -13.15 -23.67 -4.73
C GLN A 279 -12.59 -22.36 -5.27
N GLU A 280 -11.58 -21.81 -4.57
CA GLU A 280 -11.09 -20.47 -4.84
C GLU A 280 -9.57 -20.35 -4.81
N MET A 281 -9.04 -19.34 -5.49
CA MET A 281 -7.60 -19.10 -5.59
C MET A 281 -7.26 -17.63 -5.80
N ALA A 282 -6.23 -17.12 -5.11
CA ALA A 282 -5.63 -15.83 -5.40
C ALA A 282 -4.10 -15.82 -5.32
N CYS A 283 -3.48 -15.06 -6.21
CA CYS A 283 -2.07 -14.70 -6.11
C CYS A 283 -1.88 -13.67 -4.99
N TYR A 284 -0.92 -13.92 -4.09
CA TYR A 284 -0.41 -12.91 -3.14
C TYR A 284 1.00 -12.48 -3.54
N PHE A 285 1.34 -11.23 -3.21
CA PHE A 285 2.69 -10.69 -3.37
C PHE A 285 2.99 -9.77 -2.19
N ARG A 286 4.07 -10.05 -1.44
CA ARG A 286 4.43 -9.30 -0.22
C ARG A 286 5.94 -9.06 -0.15
N PRO A 287 6.42 -8.02 0.54
CA PRO A 287 7.83 -7.93 0.92
C PRO A 287 8.22 -9.15 1.75
N ALA A 288 9.34 -9.78 1.43
CA ALA A 288 9.87 -10.90 2.20
C ALA A 288 10.22 -10.40 3.60
N SER A 289 9.78 -11.14 4.61
CA SER A 289 10.09 -10.78 6.00
C SER A 289 11.59 -11.01 6.25
N PRO A 290 12.31 -10.09 6.91
CA PRO A 290 13.69 -10.37 7.30
C PRO A 290 13.72 -11.61 8.18
N SER A 291 14.58 -12.57 7.85
CA SER A 291 14.61 -13.89 8.48
C SER A 291 14.99 -13.81 9.96
N THR A 292 13.99 -13.69 10.82
CA THR A 292 14.13 -14.07 12.23
C THR A 292 14.28 -15.59 12.30
N GLY A 293 15.29 -16.05 13.05
CA GLY A 293 15.48 -17.46 13.34
C GLY A 293 14.25 -18.08 14.01
N PRO A 294 14.16 -19.42 14.09
CA PRO A 294 12.92 -20.13 14.38
C PRO A 294 12.24 -19.59 15.65
N ALA A 295 11.10 -18.91 15.45
CA ALA A 295 10.23 -18.49 16.53
C ALA A 295 9.64 -19.73 17.18
N SER A 296 10.25 -20.15 18.30
CA SER A 296 9.77 -21.25 19.13
C SER A 296 8.32 -21.02 19.53
N ALA A 297 7.48 -22.05 19.35
CA ALA A 297 6.06 -22.01 19.67
C ALA A 297 5.78 -21.40 21.06
N ALA A 298 4.93 -20.37 21.09
CA ALA A 298 4.54 -19.64 22.31
C ALA A 298 3.03 -19.71 22.58
N CYS A 299 2.43 -20.87 22.33
CA CYS A 299 1.07 -21.23 22.78
C CYS A 299 1.12 -22.56 23.53
N ALA A 300 1.45 -22.52 24.83
CA ALA A 300 1.47 -23.70 25.69
C ALA A 300 0.71 -23.44 27.00
N ALA A 301 -0.45 -24.09 27.14
CA ALA A 301 -1.12 -24.27 28.43
C ALA A 301 -0.45 -25.43 29.21
N PRO A 302 -0.55 -25.47 30.55
CA PRO A 302 0.35 -26.28 31.37
C PRO A 302 -0.10 -27.74 31.50
N SER A 303 0.84 -28.68 31.30
CA SER A 303 0.77 -30.06 31.79
C SER A 303 2.17 -30.66 31.83
N GLY A 304 2.60 -31.17 32.98
CA GLY A 304 3.98 -31.61 33.18
C GLY A 304 4.15 -33.13 33.12
N SER A 305 5.37 -33.57 32.76
CA SER A 305 6.01 -34.74 33.38
C SER A 305 7.50 -34.78 33.02
N ASN A 306 8.31 -35.36 33.92
CA ASN A 306 9.76 -35.45 33.76
C ASN A 306 10.16 -36.64 32.86
N ALA A 307 11.14 -36.43 31.98
CA ALA A 307 12.09 -37.49 31.59
C ALA A 307 13.44 -36.87 31.19
N ALA A 308 14.53 -37.36 31.80
CA ALA A 308 15.89 -36.94 31.48
C ALA A 308 16.51 -37.89 30.44
N GLY A 309 17.29 -37.34 29.49
CA GLY A 309 18.04 -38.12 28.50
C GLY A 309 19.23 -37.32 27.96
N SER A 310 20.44 -37.77 28.30
CA SER A 310 21.70 -37.09 27.94
C SER A 310 22.22 -37.51 26.55
N GLY A 311 22.70 -36.55 25.76
CA GLY A 311 23.48 -36.80 24.54
C GLY A 311 24.49 -35.69 24.28
N ARG A 312 25.76 -36.03 24.07
CA ARG A 312 26.87 -35.08 23.85
C ARG A 312 27.29 -35.05 22.37
N GLY A 313 27.55 -33.84 21.86
CA GLY A 313 28.78 -33.52 21.12
C GLY A 313 28.85 -33.85 19.62
N GLY A 314 29.24 -32.85 18.84
CA GLY A 314 29.65 -32.95 17.44
C GLY A 314 29.80 -31.55 16.86
N GLY A 315 30.98 -31.22 16.32
CA GLY A 315 31.27 -29.91 15.73
C GLY A 315 32.11 -30.04 14.46
N GLY A 316 32.26 -28.93 13.75
CA GLY A 316 32.84 -28.85 12.39
C GLY A 316 31.74 -28.76 11.33
N ASP A 317 31.89 -28.01 10.24
CA ASP A 317 32.93 -27.02 9.89
C ASP A 317 32.31 -25.90 9.04
N GLY A 318 32.99 -24.75 8.96
CA GLY A 318 32.46 -23.59 8.24
C GLY A 318 32.78 -23.61 6.74
N GLU A 319 31.76 -23.79 5.89
CA GLU A 319 31.89 -23.51 4.46
C GLU A 319 31.51 -22.05 4.13
N ARG A 320 32.49 -21.33 3.60
CA ARG A 320 32.37 -19.95 3.15
C ARG A 320 31.74 -19.92 1.75
N GLY A 321 30.41 -20.00 1.68
CA GLY A 321 29.66 -19.87 0.43
C GLY A 321 29.83 -18.51 -0.24
N SER A 322 30.07 -18.51 -1.54
CA SER A 322 30.41 -17.33 -2.35
C SER A 322 29.27 -16.33 -2.47
N ARG A 323 29.60 -15.03 -2.47
CA ARG A 323 28.72 -13.99 -2.99
C ARG A 323 28.72 -14.06 -4.51
N GLU A 324 27.59 -14.41 -5.13
CA GLU A 324 27.19 -13.92 -6.46
C GLU A 324 25.78 -14.38 -6.83
N SER A 325 24.82 -13.47 -6.81
CA SER A 325 23.92 -13.20 -7.95
C SER A 325 22.99 -12.04 -7.60
N SER A 326 22.79 -11.12 -8.54
CA SER A 326 21.90 -9.99 -8.39
C SER A 326 20.44 -10.38 -8.65
N GLY A 327 19.87 -11.17 -7.73
CA GLY A 327 18.43 -11.36 -7.61
C GLY A 327 17.77 -10.18 -6.89
N VAL A 328 16.49 -9.91 -7.14
CA VAL A 328 15.76 -8.83 -6.49
C VAL A 328 15.51 -9.19 -5.03
N GLU A 329 16.30 -8.62 -4.11
CA GLU A 329 16.18 -8.88 -2.68
C GLU A 329 14.82 -8.44 -2.14
N GLY A 330 14.14 -9.34 -1.42
CA GLY A 330 13.14 -8.93 -0.43
C GLY A 330 11.66 -8.96 -0.83
N TRP A 331 11.21 -9.85 -1.73
CA TRP A 331 9.78 -10.10 -1.98
C TRP A 331 9.46 -11.61 -2.08
N GLU A 332 8.21 -11.97 -1.77
CA GLU A 332 7.64 -13.33 -1.87
C GLU A 332 6.34 -13.27 -2.68
N SER A 333 6.20 -14.14 -3.69
CA SER A 333 4.93 -14.42 -4.36
C SER A 333 4.42 -15.83 -4.04
N GLY A 334 3.15 -16.08 -4.31
CA GLY A 334 2.56 -17.40 -4.18
C GLY A 334 1.06 -17.41 -4.45
N LEU A 335 0.48 -18.61 -4.38
CA LEU A 335 -0.96 -18.82 -4.46
C LEU A 335 -1.52 -19.09 -3.06
N ILE A 336 -2.67 -18.51 -2.76
CA ILE A 336 -3.59 -19.02 -1.75
C ILE A 336 -4.61 -19.90 -2.47
N LEU A 337 -4.79 -21.14 -2.00
CA LEU A 337 -5.82 -22.06 -2.45
C LEU A 337 -6.85 -22.23 -1.33
N ALA A 338 -8.14 -22.31 -1.66
CA ALA A 338 -9.21 -22.54 -0.70
C ALA A 338 -10.03 -23.78 -1.06
N THR A 339 -10.30 -24.62 -0.07
CA THR A 339 -11.43 -25.57 -0.10
C THR A 339 -12.64 -24.92 0.56
N HIS A 340 -13.71 -25.66 0.82
CA HIS A 340 -14.85 -25.15 1.59
C HIS A 340 -14.50 -24.78 3.04
N SER A 341 -13.44 -25.35 3.62
CA SER A 341 -13.18 -25.32 5.07
C SER A 341 -11.72 -25.01 5.47
N ALA A 342 -10.79 -24.97 4.51
CA ALA A 342 -9.38 -24.70 4.75
C ALA A 342 -8.75 -23.79 3.67
N LEU A 343 -7.71 -23.06 4.08
CA LEU A 343 -6.85 -22.24 3.22
C LEU A 343 -5.44 -22.80 3.23
N TYR A 344 -4.84 -22.90 2.05
CA TYR A 344 -3.46 -23.35 1.83
C TYR A 344 -2.63 -22.28 1.16
N ARG A 345 -1.35 -22.24 1.51
CA ARG A 345 -0.33 -21.39 0.89
C ARG A 345 0.58 -22.25 0.01
N TRP A 346 0.73 -21.87 -1.25
CA TRP A 346 1.71 -22.43 -2.18
C TRP A 346 2.71 -21.35 -2.63
N PRO A 347 3.93 -21.32 -2.08
CA PRO A 347 4.96 -20.40 -2.55
C PRO A 347 5.34 -20.68 -4.01
N LEU A 348 5.47 -19.62 -4.82
CA LEU A 348 6.01 -19.70 -6.18
C LEU A 348 7.50 -19.32 -6.13
N GLU A 349 8.36 -20.08 -6.81
CA GLU A 349 9.81 -19.80 -6.80
C GLU A 349 10.13 -18.56 -7.64
N LEU A 350 10.72 -17.55 -6.98
CA LEU A 350 11.04 -16.27 -7.59
C LEU A 350 12.40 -16.29 -8.28
N GLY A 351 12.39 -16.45 -9.61
CA GLY A 351 13.50 -16.02 -10.45
C GLY A 351 13.78 -16.89 -11.67
N GLY A 352 13.13 -16.59 -12.80
CA GLY A 352 13.60 -16.88 -14.16
C GLY A 352 13.76 -18.35 -14.60
N SER A 353 13.73 -19.30 -13.67
CA SER A 353 13.73 -20.73 -13.97
C SER A 353 12.35 -21.14 -14.48
N THR A 354 12.32 -21.84 -15.61
CA THR A 354 11.11 -22.45 -16.19
C THR A 354 10.63 -23.69 -15.41
N SER A 355 11.28 -24.04 -14.29
CA SER A 355 10.87 -25.12 -13.41
C SER A 355 9.53 -24.83 -12.73
N ALA A 356 8.55 -25.70 -12.93
CA ALA A 356 7.26 -25.63 -12.26
C ALA A 356 7.40 -25.61 -10.71
N PRO A 357 6.54 -24.89 -9.98
CA PRO A 357 6.58 -24.82 -8.52
C PRO A 357 6.43 -26.21 -7.89
N SER A 358 7.29 -26.53 -6.92
CA SER A 358 7.28 -27.82 -6.24
C SER A 358 6.00 -27.99 -5.41
N PRO A 359 5.21 -29.07 -5.58
CA PRO A 359 3.97 -29.29 -4.82
C PRO A 359 4.23 -29.60 -3.34
N SER A 360 5.46 -30.01 -2.98
CA SER A 360 5.89 -30.28 -1.59
C SER A 360 5.95 -29.04 -0.68
N HIS A 361 5.68 -27.83 -1.20
CA HIS A 361 5.64 -26.59 -0.43
C HIS A 361 4.23 -26.06 -0.17
N VAL A 362 3.18 -26.80 -0.55
CA VAL A 362 1.81 -26.47 -0.14
C VAL A 362 1.65 -26.70 1.35
N THR A 363 1.22 -25.68 2.07
CA THR A 363 1.12 -25.68 3.54
C THR A 363 -0.22 -25.13 4.00
N LEU A 364 -0.80 -25.73 5.05
CA LEU A 364 -2.05 -25.23 5.66
C LEU A 364 -1.80 -23.84 6.27
N LEU A 365 -2.54 -22.83 5.81
CA LEU A 365 -2.49 -21.47 6.34
C LEU A 365 -3.50 -21.28 7.48
N ALA A 366 -4.75 -21.70 7.29
CA ALA A 366 -5.82 -21.59 8.28
C ALA A 366 -6.96 -22.56 7.98
N GLY A 367 -7.77 -22.89 9.00
CA GLY A 367 -8.90 -23.83 8.85
C GLY A 367 -8.48 -25.29 9.00
N ALA A 368 -9.40 -26.21 8.74
CA ALA A 368 -9.17 -27.65 8.76
C ALA A 368 -10.19 -28.35 7.86
N GLU A 369 -9.75 -29.32 7.06
CA GLU A 369 -10.64 -30.01 6.12
C GLU A 369 -11.78 -30.76 6.83
N ASP A 370 -12.95 -30.71 6.21
CA ASP A 370 -14.22 -31.26 6.70
C ASP A 370 -14.70 -30.70 8.06
N GLU A 371 -13.91 -29.87 8.76
CA GLU A 371 -14.27 -29.27 10.04
C GLU A 371 -14.90 -27.87 9.86
N HIS A 372 -16.21 -27.87 9.63
CA HIS A 372 -16.99 -26.68 9.36
C HIS A 372 -17.38 -25.93 10.66
N GLY A 373 -17.31 -24.61 10.69
CA GLY A 373 -17.75 -23.80 11.83
C GLY A 373 -17.32 -22.33 11.76
N TRP A 374 -17.73 -21.50 12.73
CA TRP A 374 -17.54 -20.05 12.64
C TRP A 374 -16.36 -19.48 13.48
N LEU A 375 -15.39 -20.30 13.86
CA LEU A 375 -14.43 -19.97 14.93
C LEU A 375 -13.21 -19.18 14.43
N ASP A 376 -13.05 -17.95 14.93
CA ASP A 376 -11.78 -17.20 14.84
C ASP A 376 -10.67 -17.89 15.64
N GLY A 377 -9.43 -17.82 15.16
CA GLY A 377 -8.28 -18.52 15.75
C GLY A 377 -7.04 -18.44 14.87
N CYS A 378 -5.96 -19.13 15.22
CA CYS A 378 -4.75 -19.18 14.39
C CYS A 378 -4.54 -20.55 13.74
N GLY A 379 -4.21 -20.56 12.45
CA GLY A 379 -3.90 -21.77 11.69
C GLY A 379 -5.01 -22.84 11.81
N PRO A 380 -4.67 -24.08 12.21
CA PRO A 380 -5.61 -25.18 12.35
C PRO A 380 -6.56 -25.06 13.54
N ALA A 381 -6.53 -23.97 14.32
CA ALA A 381 -7.51 -23.69 15.37
C ALA A 381 -8.71 -22.85 14.86
N ALA A 382 -8.56 -22.15 13.74
CA ALA A 382 -9.67 -21.44 13.11
C ALA A 382 -10.61 -22.42 12.38
N ARG A 383 -11.89 -22.08 12.25
CA ARG A 383 -12.89 -22.83 11.46
C ARG A 383 -13.60 -21.87 10.52
N PHE A 384 -13.78 -22.31 9.28
CA PHE A 384 -14.64 -21.66 8.29
C PHE A 384 -15.91 -22.50 8.13
N SER A 385 -17.04 -21.86 7.85
CA SER A 385 -18.32 -22.51 7.65
C SER A 385 -18.45 -23.00 6.20
N TYR A 386 -18.23 -22.13 5.22
CA TYR A 386 -18.24 -22.46 3.79
C TYR A 386 -17.60 -21.32 2.98
N ILE A 387 -16.34 -21.47 2.59
CA ILE A 387 -15.62 -20.43 1.82
C ILE A 387 -16.25 -20.28 0.42
N GLN A 388 -16.81 -19.10 0.12
CA GLN A 388 -17.45 -18.77 -1.18
C GLN A 388 -16.62 -17.82 -2.07
N GLY A 389 -15.60 -17.18 -1.52
CA GLY A 389 -14.83 -16.17 -2.25
C GLY A 389 -13.66 -15.64 -1.44
N LEU A 390 -12.58 -15.24 -2.09
CA LEU A 390 -11.45 -14.59 -1.43
C LEU A 390 -10.76 -13.53 -2.30
N VAL A 391 -10.13 -12.56 -1.66
CA VAL A 391 -9.36 -11.49 -2.30
C VAL A 391 -8.20 -11.06 -1.41
N ILE A 392 -7.07 -10.65 -1.99
CA ILE A 392 -5.89 -10.19 -1.24
C ILE A 392 -5.94 -8.66 -1.12
N ASP A 393 -5.74 -8.14 0.09
CA ASP A 393 -5.68 -6.69 0.34
C ASP A 393 -4.29 -6.09 0.06
N GLY A 394 -4.19 -4.76 0.06
CA GLY A 394 -2.91 -4.05 -0.11
C GLY A 394 -1.90 -4.21 1.05
N CYS A 395 -2.22 -4.94 2.12
CA CYS A 395 -1.24 -5.42 3.10
C CYS A 395 -0.68 -6.81 2.76
N GLY A 396 -1.36 -7.57 1.91
CA GLY A 396 -1.06 -8.98 1.64
C GLY A 396 -1.82 -9.96 2.54
N ASP A 397 -2.86 -9.53 3.25
CA ASP A 397 -3.75 -10.43 4.00
C ASP A 397 -4.92 -10.91 3.11
N VAL A 398 -5.46 -12.09 3.42
CA VAL A 398 -6.62 -12.65 2.70
C VAL A 398 -7.91 -12.14 3.33
N ILE A 399 -8.80 -11.57 2.52
CA ILE A 399 -10.19 -11.30 2.89
C ILE A 399 -11.03 -12.44 2.32
N VAL A 400 -11.84 -13.06 3.17
CA VAL A 400 -12.60 -14.29 2.88
C VAL A 400 -14.08 -14.02 3.09
N LEU A 401 -14.90 -14.45 2.13
CA LEU A 401 -16.35 -14.60 2.29
C LEU A 401 -16.62 -16.00 2.79
N ASP A 402 -17.01 -16.09 4.06
CA ASP A 402 -17.33 -17.33 4.76
C ASP A 402 -18.85 -17.41 4.91
N ALA A 403 -19.50 -18.24 4.11
CA ALA A 403 -20.94 -18.38 4.09
C ALA A 403 -21.45 -19.49 5.02
N ALA A 404 -22.72 -19.41 5.35
CA ALA A 404 -23.44 -20.50 5.98
C ALA A 404 -23.49 -21.70 5.04
N ALA A 405 -23.00 -22.85 5.50
CA ALA A 405 -23.26 -24.11 4.81
C ALA A 405 -24.78 -24.34 4.69
N ALA A 406 -25.20 -24.97 3.59
CA ALA A 406 -26.57 -25.42 3.40
C ALA A 406 -27.05 -26.26 4.61
N ASP A 407 -28.34 -26.19 4.93
CA ASP A 407 -28.98 -26.82 6.09
C ASP A 407 -28.48 -26.34 7.49
N SER A 408 -27.61 -25.32 7.56
CA SER A 408 -27.15 -24.76 8.84
C SER A 408 -28.16 -23.77 9.44
N ARG A 409 -28.10 -23.57 10.77
CA ARG A 409 -29.00 -22.61 11.48
C ARG A 409 -28.82 -21.13 11.07
N HIS A 410 -27.83 -20.83 10.24
CA HIS A 410 -27.45 -19.49 9.79
C HIS A 410 -27.59 -19.35 8.27
N GLU A 411 -28.30 -20.29 7.61
CA GLU A 411 -28.55 -20.33 6.16
C GLU A 411 -28.89 -18.95 5.57
N GLY A 412 -28.30 -18.64 4.40
CA GLY A 412 -28.45 -17.34 3.76
C GLY A 412 -27.74 -16.20 4.50
N THR A 413 -26.66 -16.49 5.24
CA THR A 413 -25.77 -15.46 5.80
C THR A 413 -24.30 -15.70 5.46
N THR A 414 -23.55 -14.61 5.34
CA THR A 414 -22.12 -14.57 5.05
C THR A 414 -21.39 -13.71 6.10
N ALA A 415 -20.22 -14.15 6.56
CA ALA A 415 -19.27 -13.31 7.29
C ALA A 415 -18.10 -12.90 6.38
N VAL A 416 -17.57 -11.71 6.62
CA VAL A 416 -16.30 -11.28 6.05
C VAL A 416 -15.21 -11.53 7.09
N ARG A 417 -14.26 -12.41 6.79
CA ARG A 417 -13.08 -12.67 7.62
C ARG A 417 -11.82 -12.09 7.01
N ARG A 418 -10.85 -11.77 7.85
CA ARG A 418 -9.46 -11.47 7.49
C ARG A 418 -8.57 -12.57 8.03
N VAL A 419 -7.71 -13.11 7.17
CA VAL A 419 -6.71 -14.14 7.49
C VAL A 419 -5.34 -13.57 7.20
N SER A 420 -4.47 -13.50 8.21
CA SER A 420 -3.12 -13.02 7.97
C SER A 420 -2.22 -14.09 7.37
N VAL A 421 -1.57 -13.75 6.25
CA VAL A 421 -0.70 -14.69 5.50
C VAL A 421 0.62 -14.97 6.25
N SER A 422 0.98 -14.16 7.25
CA SER A 422 2.20 -14.36 8.05
C SER A 422 2.10 -15.45 9.12
N ASP A 423 0.93 -15.61 9.76
CA ASP A 423 0.77 -16.47 10.95
C ASP A 423 -0.51 -17.31 10.95
N GLY A 424 -1.37 -17.17 9.94
CA GLY A 424 -2.65 -17.88 9.85
C GLY A 424 -3.72 -17.37 10.81
N THR A 425 -3.57 -16.19 11.41
CA THR A 425 -4.57 -15.62 12.33
C THR A 425 -5.82 -15.19 11.56
N VAL A 426 -6.95 -15.80 11.88
CA VAL A 426 -8.30 -15.52 11.35
C VAL A 426 -9.06 -14.63 12.31
N THR A 427 -9.64 -13.55 11.79
CA THR A 427 -10.47 -12.59 12.51
C THR A 427 -11.73 -12.24 11.72
N THR A 428 -12.89 -12.18 12.37
CA THR A 428 -14.15 -11.78 11.74
C THR A 428 -14.24 -10.26 11.70
N LEU A 429 -14.30 -9.69 10.49
CA LEU A 429 -14.47 -8.24 10.28
C LEU A 429 -15.94 -7.82 10.35
N VAL A 430 -16.82 -8.66 9.80
CA VAL A 430 -18.29 -8.49 9.79
C VAL A 430 -18.92 -9.88 9.88
N ALA A 431 -19.95 -10.04 10.72
CA ALA A 431 -20.71 -11.27 10.84
C ALA A 431 -22.18 -11.06 10.40
N GLY A 432 -22.80 -12.10 9.84
CA GLY A 432 -24.25 -12.12 9.60
C GLY A 432 -24.73 -11.13 8.52
N LEU A 433 -23.93 -10.87 7.48
CA LEU A 433 -24.46 -10.23 6.28
C LEU A 433 -25.48 -11.18 5.65
N GLY A 434 -26.69 -10.71 5.33
CA GLY A 434 -27.67 -11.55 4.64
C GLY A 434 -27.26 -11.84 3.19
N ASN A 435 -27.82 -12.93 2.66
CA ASN A 435 -27.62 -13.50 1.32
C ASN A 435 -26.27 -14.24 1.14
N ASP A 436 -26.22 -15.06 0.09
CA ASP A 436 -25.03 -15.79 -0.34
C ASP A 436 -24.15 -14.85 -1.18
N LEU A 437 -23.08 -14.35 -0.56
CA LEU A 437 -22.21 -13.33 -1.13
C LEU A 437 -20.92 -13.95 -1.67
N HIS A 438 -20.62 -13.67 -2.93
CA HIS A 438 -19.54 -14.28 -3.70
C HIS A 438 -18.68 -13.24 -4.42
N ASN A 439 -17.59 -13.70 -5.05
CA ASN A 439 -16.70 -12.92 -5.93
C ASN A 439 -16.30 -11.53 -5.36
N PRO A 440 -15.58 -11.51 -4.21
CA PRO A 440 -15.14 -10.27 -3.58
C PRO A 440 -14.09 -9.52 -4.41
N ALA A 441 -14.21 -8.20 -4.47
CA ALA A 441 -13.25 -7.33 -5.12
C ALA A 441 -12.99 -6.08 -4.28
N ILE A 442 -11.72 -5.69 -4.11
CA ILE A 442 -11.38 -4.46 -3.39
C ILE A 442 -11.31 -3.31 -4.40
N LEU A 443 -12.19 -2.32 -4.23
CA LEU A 443 -12.29 -1.14 -5.06
C LEU A 443 -11.07 -0.20 -4.83
N PRO A 444 -10.72 0.68 -5.80
CA PRO A 444 -9.60 1.62 -5.63
C PRO A 444 -9.73 2.56 -4.43
N ASN A 445 -10.96 2.82 -3.97
CA ASN A 445 -11.23 3.60 -2.76
C ASN A 445 -11.08 2.82 -1.43
N GLY A 446 -10.70 1.54 -1.47
CA GLY A 446 -10.52 0.67 -0.30
C GLY A 446 -11.78 -0.05 0.21
N CYS A 447 -12.94 0.18 -0.42
CA CYS A 447 -14.17 -0.57 -0.09
C CYS A 447 -14.14 -1.98 -0.68
N LEU A 448 -14.72 -2.94 0.02
CA LEU A 448 -14.97 -4.29 -0.48
C LEU A 448 -16.31 -4.31 -1.24
N ALA A 449 -16.27 -4.58 -2.53
CA ALA A 449 -17.46 -4.93 -3.32
C ALA A 449 -17.64 -6.46 -3.32
N VAL A 450 -18.88 -6.91 -3.16
CA VAL A 450 -19.25 -8.34 -3.21
C VAL A 450 -20.51 -8.49 -4.05
N ALA A 451 -20.57 -9.57 -4.83
CA ALA A 451 -21.72 -9.96 -5.61
C ALA A 451 -22.72 -10.73 -4.73
N GLY A 452 -24.01 -10.55 -5.00
CA GLY A 452 -25.08 -11.36 -4.44
C GLY A 452 -26.01 -11.88 -5.53
N PHE A 453 -26.82 -12.87 -5.18
CA PHE A 453 -27.96 -13.27 -5.99
C PHE A 453 -29.17 -12.34 -5.71
N ALA A 454 -29.99 -12.13 -6.74
CA ALA A 454 -31.15 -11.24 -6.66
C ALA A 454 -32.08 -11.61 -5.48
N PRO A 455 -32.57 -10.64 -4.69
CA PRO A 455 -32.68 -9.20 -5.00
C PRO A 455 -31.42 -8.37 -4.70
N VAL A 456 -30.38 -8.92 -4.08
CA VAL A 456 -29.14 -8.18 -3.83
C VAL A 456 -28.23 -8.33 -5.04
N GLY A 457 -28.10 -7.26 -5.83
CA GLY A 457 -27.13 -7.19 -6.93
C GLY A 457 -25.71 -7.01 -6.39
N LEU A 458 -25.18 -5.78 -6.48
CA LEU A 458 -23.87 -5.45 -5.91
C LEU A 458 -24.04 -4.84 -4.52
N MET A 459 -23.25 -5.32 -3.55
CA MET A 459 -23.13 -4.78 -2.20
C MET A 459 -21.72 -4.24 -2.00
N VAL A 460 -21.59 -3.09 -1.33
CA VAL A 460 -20.29 -2.46 -1.04
C VAL A 460 -20.16 -2.15 0.45
N LEU A 461 -19.00 -2.47 1.01
CA LEU A 461 -18.68 -2.39 2.43
C LEU A 461 -17.41 -1.57 2.62
N ASP A 462 -17.48 -0.50 3.41
CA ASP A 462 -16.27 0.19 3.89
C ASP A 462 -15.76 -0.53 5.14
N LEU A 463 -14.62 -1.22 4.97
CA LEU A 463 -13.93 -1.97 6.02
C LEU A 463 -12.53 -1.41 6.30
N GLY A 464 -12.16 -0.27 5.69
CA GLY A 464 -10.81 0.29 5.79
C GLY A 464 -9.70 -0.58 5.19
N LEU A 465 -10.01 -1.39 4.16
CA LEU A 465 -9.01 -2.23 3.49
C LEU A 465 -8.05 -1.36 2.69
N LYS A 466 -6.79 -1.82 2.55
CA LYS A 466 -5.88 -1.17 1.60
C LYS A 466 -6.22 -1.63 0.17
N PRO A 467 -6.33 -0.71 -0.81
CA PRO A 467 -6.57 -1.09 -2.19
C PRO A 467 -5.38 -1.91 -2.76
N PRO A 468 -5.64 -2.85 -3.69
CA PRO A 468 -4.61 -3.68 -4.28
C PRO A 468 -3.67 -2.87 -5.19
N LEU A 469 -2.42 -3.31 -5.31
CA LEU A 469 -1.41 -2.67 -6.15
C LEU A 469 -1.65 -2.99 -7.63
N LEU A 470 -2.41 -2.13 -8.32
CA LEU A 470 -2.73 -2.25 -9.76
C LEU A 470 -1.49 -2.02 -10.65
N GLY A 471 -0.85 -3.14 -11.01
CA GLY A 471 0.12 -3.27 -12.11
C GLY A 471 1.55 -2.87 -11.77
N SER A 472 2.44 -3.88 -11.72
CA SER A 472 3.90 -3.79 -11.54
C SER A 472 4.41 -3.09 -10.26
N PRO A 473 5.26 -3.73 -9.43
CA PRO A 473 5.93 -3.06 -8.30
C PRO A 473 7.02 -2.05 -8.72
N TRP A 474 7.12 -1.74 -10.01
CA TRP A 474 8.23 -1.01 -10.65
C TRP A 474 7.88 0.42 -11.10
N HIS A 475 6.87 1.05 -10.50
CA HIS A 475 6.81 2.51 -10.45
C HIS A 475 6.75 2.96 -8.99
N GLY A 476 7.79 3.70 -8.59
CA GLY A 476 8.07 3.99 -7.19
C GLY A 476 6.91 4.71 -6.52
N ALA A 477 6.62 4.29 -5.29
CA ALA A 477 5.67 4.87 -4.35
C ALA A 477 4.81 6.01 -4.93
N HIS A 478 3.71 5.65 -5.61
CA HIS A 478 2.53 6.48 -5.50
C HIS A 478 2.31 6.68 -4.01
N ALA A 479 2.46 7.92 -3.54
CA ALA A 479 2.23 8.25 -2.14
C ALA A 479 0.87 7.66 -1.78
N ALA A 480 0.87 6.68 -0.88
CA ALA A 480 -0.36 6.01 -0.49
C ALA A 480 -1.35 7.11 -0.11
N ILE A 481 -2.53 7.11 -0.74
CA ILE A 481 -3.61 7.97 -0.28
C ILE A 481 -3.73 7.64 1.21
N PRO A 482 -3.43 8.57 2.13
CA PRO A 482 -3.44 8.24 3.54
C PRO A 482 -4.84 7.73 3.86
N PRO A 483 -4.96 6.64 4.65
CA PRO A 483 -6.28 6.10 4.98
C PRO A 483 -7.15 7.26 5.46
N ARG A 484 -8.37 7.40 4.92
CA ARG A 484 -9.27 8.52 5.24
C ARG A 484 -9.73 8.46 6.69
N THR A 485 -8.84 8.96 7.53
CA THR A 485 -9.00 9.18 8.94
C THR A 485 -9.40 10.63 9.13
N LEU A 486 -10.13 10.93 10.21
CA LEU A 486 -10.47 12.32 10.53
C LEU A 486 -9.20 13.20 10.60
N GLY A 487 -8.08 12.67 11.09
CA GLY A 487 -6.80 13.39 11.14
C GLY A 487 -6.18 13.65 9.76
N SER A 488 -6.22 12.71 8.82
CA SER A 488 -5.71 12.92 7.45
C SER A 488 -6.58 13.89 6.66
N ASP A 489 -7.90 13.78 6.82
CA ASP A 489 -8.87 14.58 6.06
C ASP A 489 -8.89 16.03 6.56
N LEU A 490 -8.79 16.24 7.88
CA LEU A 490 -8.56 17.57 8.46
C LEU A 490 -7.16 18.11 8.13
N GLY A 491 -6.15 17.24 8.03
CA GLY A 491 -4.83 17.61 7.51
C GLY A 491 -4.92 18.15 6.08
N SER A 492 -5.60 17.44 5.17
CA SER A 492 -5.82 17.88 3.79
C SER A 492 -6.67 19.15 3.70
N LEU A 493 -7.65 19.33 4.60
CA LEU A 493 -8.44 20.56 4.71
C LEU A 493 -7.57 21.77 5.09
N LEU A 494 -6.56 21.58 5.95
CA LEU A 494 -5.58 22.60 6.32
C LEU A 494 -4.58 22.86 5.19
N ASP A 495 -4.04 21.80 4.60
CA ASP A 495 -3.02 21.88 3.53
C ASP A 495 -3.59 22.51 2.22
N GLY A 496 -4.92 22.51 2.05
CA GLY A 496 -5.63 23.17 0.95
C GLY A 496 -5.91 24.67 1.10
N GLN A 497 -5.53 25.29 2.24
CA GLN A 497 -5.85 26.69 2.51
C GLN A 497 -4.90 27.69 1.82
N PRO A 498 -5.37 28.90 1.42
CA PRO A 498 -6.71 29.44 1.62
C PRO A 498 -7.72 29.01 0.55
N ASP A 499 -8.87 28.49 0.96
CA ASP A 499 -10.03 28.26 0.10
C ASP A 499 -11.29 28.99 0.62
N TRP A 500 -12.49 28.54 0.19
CA TRP A 500 -13.76 29.14 0.59
C TRP A 500 -14.30 28.64 1.95
N THR A 501 -13.67 27.63 2.58
CA THR A 501 -14.16 27.04 3.83
C THR A 501 -13.58 27.71 5.08
N ALA A 502 -12.44 28.39 4.97
CA ALA A 502 -11.86 29.16 6.08
C ALA A 502 -12.69 30.40 6.44
N ASP A 503 -13.01 30.54 7.73
CA ASP A 503 -13.82 31.61 8.31
C ASP A 503 -13.04 32.51 9.29
N LEU A 504 -11.73 32.27 9.48
CA LEU A 504 -10.83 33.09 10.28
C LEU A 504 -9.40 33.09 9.71
N LYS A 505 -8.77 34.27 9.63
CA LYS A 505 -7.33 34.40 9.38
C LYS A 505 -6.58 34.70 10.68
N LEU A 506 -5.45 34.03 10.87
CA LEU A 506 -4.52 34.25 11.97
C LEU A 506 -3.24 34.90 11.43
N LEU A 507 -2.92 36.10 11.91
CA LEU A 507 -1.69 36.83 11.58
C LEU A 507 -0.63 36.54 12.64
N VAL A 508 0.44 35.85 12.24
CA VAL A 508 1.51 35.34 13.10
C VAL A 508 2.84 35.83 12.53
N GLY A 509 3.49 36.77 13.21
CA GLY A 509 4.64 37.48 12.65
C GLY A 509 4.26 38.18 11.33
N ASP A 510 4.94 37.82 10.25
CA ASP A 510 4.69 38.27 8.87
C ASP A 510 3.82 37.29 8.04
N ARG A 511 3.47 36.12 8.60
CA ARG A 511 2.69 35.07 7.93
C ARG A 511 1.20 35.16 8.29
N VAL A 512 0.36 34.79 7.32
CA VAL A 512 -1.12 34.74 7.47
C VAL A 512 -1.59 33.32 7.23
N PHE A 513 -2.29 32.75 8.20
CA PHE A 513 -2.85 31.40 8.16
C PHE A 513 -4.37 31.48 8.05
N ALA A 514 -4.96 30.95 6.97
CA ALA A 514 -6.41 30.79 6.86
C ALA A 514 -6.87 29.51 7.57
N THR A 515 -7.91 29.61 8.40
CA THR A 515 -8.26 28.59 9.40
C THR A 515 -9.77 28.53 9.67
N HIS A 516 -10.17 27.49 10.39
CA HIS A 516 -11.57 27.19 10.74
C HIS A 516 -11.82 27.42 12.25
N ARG A 517 -12.71 28.36 12.58
CA ARG A 517 -13.07 28.74 13.97
C ARG A 517 -13.57 27.53 14.77
N ALA A 518 -14.42 26.71 14.16
CA ALA A 518 -15.02 25.55 14.82
C ALA A 518 -13.95 24.55 15.30
N ILE A 519 -12.91 24.30 14.50
CA ILE A 519 -11.81 23.38 14.84
C ILE A 519 -10.95 23.98 15.95
N LEU A 520 -10.54 25.25 15.82
CA LEU A 520 -9.75 25.96 16.82
C LEU A 520 -10.44 26.01 18.20
N VAL A 521 -11.74 26.34 18.23
CA VAL A 521 -12.57 26.42 19.45
C VAL A 521 -12.80 25.04 20.07
N ALA A 522 -12.89 23.97 19.28
CA ALA A 522 -13.07 22.61 19.79
C ALA A 522 -11.78 22.00 20.35
N ARG A 523 -10.61 22.39 19.82
CA ARG A 523 -9.31 21.74 20.10
C ARG A 523 -8.34 22.56 20.93
N CYS A 524 -8.60 23.84 21.16
CA CYS A 524 -7.70 24.75 21.89
C CYS A 524 -8.49 25.67 22.83
N ASP A 525 -8.31 25.52 24.15
CA ASP A 525 -9.05 26.31 25.14
C ASP A 525 -8.70 27.81 25.10
N TYR A 526 -7.49 28.19 24.64
CA TYR A 526 -7.15 29.59 24.38
C TYR A 526 -8.06 30.21 23.31
N PHE A 527 -8.19 29.56 22.15
CA PHE A 527 -9.06 30.06 21.08
C PHE A 527 -10.54 29.98 21.45
N LYS A 528 -10.95 28.95 22.19
CA LYS A 528 -12.30 28.82 22.75
C LYS A 528 -12.68 29.98 23.67
N GLN A 529 -11.75 30.45 24.50
CA GLN A 529 -11.96 31.62 25.35
C GLN A 529 -11.91 32.93 24.55
N ARG A 530 -10.94 33.09 23.64
CA ARG A 530 -10.70 34.33 22.88
C ARG A 530 -11.73 34.60 21.78
N LEU A 531 -12.26 33.55 21.15
CA LEU A 531 -13.27 33.63 20.08
C LEU A 531 -14.72 33.50 20.61
N ALA A 532 -14.92 33.44 21.94
CA ALA A 532 -16.25 33.36 22.55
C ALA A 532 -17.05 34.65 22.29
N PRO A 533 -18.25 34.58 21.68
CA PRO A 533 -18.95 35.75 21.13
C PRO A 533 -19.42 36.78 22.18
N GLU A 534 -19.47 36.42 23.47
CA GLU A 534 -19.97 37.28 24.55
C GLU A 534 -18.87 37.81 25.50
N ARG A 535 -17.59 37.46 25.29
CA ARG A 535 -16.51 37.79 26.25
C ARG A 535 -15.40 38.72 25.75
N PHE A 536 -15.11 38.73 24.45
CA PHE A 536 -14.03 39.56 23.88
C PHE A 536 -14.44 40.15 22.53
N ALA A 537 -13.92 41.34 22.20
CA ALA A 537 -14.18 42.01 20.92
C ALA A 537 -13.75 41.17 19.71
N ASP A 538 -12.76 40.29 19.89
CA ASP A 538 -12.26 39.33 18.92
C ASP A 538 -13.31 38.28 18.48
N GLY A 539 -14.38 38.09 19.26
CA GLY A 539 -15.44 37.11 18.99
C GLY A 539 -16.13 37.28 17.63
N GLY A 540 -16.19 38.50 17.09
CA GLY A 540 -16.76 38.80 15.77
C GLY A 540 -15.75 39.06 14.64
N LEU A 541 -14.44 38.99 14.92
CA LEU A 541 -13.42 39.33 13.93
C LEU A 541 -13.14 38.17 12.95
N ALA A 542 -13.02 38.51 11.66
CA ALA A 542 -12.56 37.61 10.61
C ALA A 542 -11.02 37.46 10.56
N GLU A 543 -10.30 38.31 11.29
CA GLU A 543 -8.83 38.35 11.34
C GLU A 543 -8.35 38.57 12.78
N LEU A 544 -7.34 37.81 13.22
CA LEU A 544 -6.84 37.80 14.60
C LEU A 544 -5.31 37.78 14.61
N SER A 545 -4.67 38.62 15.44
CA SER A 545 -3.20 38.69 15.51
C SER A 545 -2.61 37.98 16.75
N LEU A 546 -1.45 37.36 16.52
CA LEU A 546 -0.55 36.72 17.47
C LEU A 546 0.89 37.23 17.18
N PRO A 547 1.23 38.46 17.58
CA PRO A 547 2.49 39.11 17.17
C PRO A 547 3.73 38.43 17.76
N ASP A 548 3.64 37.91 18.98
CA ASP A 548 4.74 37.28 19.70
C ASP A 548 4.83 35.76 19.45
N ALA A 549 4.32 35.26 18.33
CA ALA A 549 4.37 33.84 17.95
C ALA A 549 5.36 33.61 16.81
N ASP A 550 6.24 32.62 17.01
CA ASP A 550 7.13 32.10 15.97
C ASP A 550 6.30 31.39 14.88
N PRO A 551 6.39 31.78 13.60
CA PRO A 551 5.51 31.24 12.55
C PRO A 551 5.72 29.76 12.27
N GLU A 552 6.96 29.28 12.33
CA GLU A 552 7.33 27.87 12.10
C GLU A 552 6.82 26.98 13.24
N ALA A 553 6.94 27.42 14.49
CA ALA A 553 6.34 26.73 15.64
C ALA A 553 4.81 26.79 15.60
N PHE A 554 4.23 27.90 15.13
CA PHE A 554 2.77 28.03 14.98
C PHE A 554 2.21 27.09 13.90
N GLU A 555 2.91 26.89 12.80
CA GLU A 555 2.54 25.94 11.75
C GLU A 555 2.47 24.49 12.26
N LEU A 556 3.46 24.07 13.06
CA LEU A 556 3.44 22.75 13.72
C LEU A 556 2.27 22.61 14.72
N LEU A 557 2.00 23.66 15.50
CA LEU A 557 0.87 23.70 16.43
C LEU A 557 -0.48 23.64 15.70
N LEU A 558 -0.61 24.35 14.59
CA LEU A 558 -1.81 24.34 13.76
C LEU A 558 -2.02 22.96 13.15
N ARG A 559 -0.95 22.29 12.70
CA ARG A 559 -1.03 20.90 12.24
C ARG A 559 -1.51 19.98 13.37
N PHE A 560 -0.91 20.04 14.56
CA PHE A 560 -1.36 19.26 15.73
C PHE A 560 -2.84 19.49 16.07
N VAL A 561 -3.34 20.73 15.99
CA VAL A 561 -4.75 21.07 16.25
C VAL A 561 -5.70 20.32 15.31
N TYR A 562 -5.35 20.19 14.02
CA TYR A 562 -6.18 19.53 13.00
C TYR A 562 -6.01 18.01 12.98
N THR A 563 -4.78 17.49 13.13
CA THR A 563 -4.46 16.07 12.91
C THR A 563 -4.34 15.25 14.20
N GLY A 564 -4.13 15.91 15.35
CA GLY A 564 -3.75 15.28 16.62
C GLY A 564 -2.27 14.86 16.72
N SER A 565 -1.43 15.17 15.72
CA SER A 565 0.00 14.85 15.72
C SER A 565 0.81 15.80 14.82
N ALA A 566 1.94 16.29 15.33
CA ALA A 566 2.91 17.05 14.55
C ALA A 566 4.31 16.47 14.78
N GLY A 567 5.02 16.11 13.71
CA GLY A 567 6.41 15.68 13.81
C GLY A 567 7.32 16.86 14.18
N ILE A 568 7.63 17.02 15.48
CA ILE A 568 8.38 18.17 16.00
C ILE A 568 9.88 18.04 15.69
N PRO A 569 10.48 18.91 14.86
CA PRO A 569 11.92 18.89 14.63
C PRO A 569 12.67 19.37 15.89
N PRO A 570 13.79 18.72 16.30
CA PRO A 570 14.53 19.12 17.50
C PRO A 570 14.91 20.60 17.60
N PRO A 571 15.26 21.33 16.51
CA PRO A 571 15.53 22.77 16.58
C PRO A 571 14.31 23.64 16.94
N LEU A 572 13.10 23.21 16.57
CA LEU A 572 11.86 23.94 16.84
C LEU A 572 11.18 23.52 18.15
N ALA A 573 11.59 22.38 18.74
CA ALA A 573 10.96 21.84 19.94
C ALA A 573 10.88 22.83 21.13
N PRO A 574 11.88 23.68 21.42
CA PRO A 574 11.75 24.72 22.44
C PRO A 574 10.65 25.74 22.10
N ALA A 575 10.62 26.26 20.88
CA ALA A 575 9.63 27.25 20.44
C ALA A 575 8.20 26.67 20.44
N VAL A 576 8.04 25.41 20.02
CA VAL A 576 6.75 24.69 20.08
C VAL A 576 6.32 24.47 21.53
N ALA A 577 7.22 24.10 22.45
CA ALA A 577 6.90 23.92 23.86
C ALA A 577 6.39 25.23 24.52
N GLU A 578 7.03 26.36 24.23
CA GLU A 578 6.61 27.69 24.71
C GLU A 578 5.24 28.09 24.15
N LEU A 579 5.04 27.87 22.85
CA LEU A 579 3.82 28.28 22.16
C LEU A 579 2.63 27.41 22.54
N ALA A 580 2.84 26.11 22.72
CA ALA A 580 1.83 25.17 23.20
C ALA A 580 1.39 25.46 24.63
N ASP A 581 2.32 25.80 25.55
CA ASP A 581 1.98 26.27 26.90
C ASP A 581 1.13 27.55 26.85
N ARG A 582 1.60 28.57 26.13
CA ARG A 582 0.91 29.86 26.02
C ARG A 582 -0.49 29.76 25.38
N LEU A 583 -0.68 28.82 24.45
CA LEU A 583 -1.97 28.56 23.79
C LEU A 583 -2.78 27.43 24.45
N LEU A 584 -2.39 26.99 25.66
CA LEU A 584 -3.12 26.01 26.48
C LEU A 584 -3.33 24.65 25.79
N LEU A 585 -2.26 24.11 25.19
CA LEU A 585 -2.19 22.78 24.57
C LEU A 585 -1.21 21.88 25.33
N PRO A 586 -1.60 21.30 26.48
CA PRO A 586 -0.69 20.56 27.36
C PRO A 586 -0.12 19.29 26.72
N GLU A 587 -0.89 18.63 25.86
CA GLU A 587 -0.48 17.43 25.11
C GLU A 587 0.72 17.72 24.20
N LEU A 588 0.59 18.73 23.33
CA LEU A 588 1.65 19.20 22.45
C LEU A 588 2.86 19.75 23.24
N CYS A 589 2.62 20.44 24.35
CA CYS A 589 3.70 20.92 25.22
C CYS A 589 4.52 19.74 25.78
N ALA A 590 3.87 18.67 26.25
CA ALA A 590 4.55 17.47 26.72
C ALA A 590 5.32 16.73 25.62
N GLU A 591 4.74 16.62 24.41
CA GLU A 591 5.42 16.05 23.23
C GLU A 591 6.67 16.87 22.86
N ALA A 592 6.57 18.20 22.86
CA ALA A 592 7.69 19.09 22.61
C ALA A 592 8.78 19.00 23.69
N GLN A 593 8.40 18.90 24.98
CA GLN A 593 9.35 18.67 26.08
C GLN A 593 10.10 17.34 25.92
N ALA A 594 9.41 16.27 25.51
CA ALA A 594 10.05 14.97 25.23
C ALA A 594 11.02 15.05 24.02
N ALA A 595 10.65 15.79 22.96
CA ALA A 595 11.52 16.04 21.82
C ALA A 595 12.79 16.85 22.21
N VAL A 596 12.65 17.84 23.09
CA VAL A 596 13.80 18.56 23.67
C VAL A 596 14.71 17.60 24.44
N LEU A 597 14.16 16.73 25.30
CA LEU A 597 14.95 15.77 26.09
C LEU A 597 15.70 14.75 25.19
N GLY A 598 15.04 14.25 24.14
CA GLY A 598 15.65 13.34 23.16
C GLY A 598 16.80 13.97 22.37
N GLY A 599 16.81 15.30 22.21
CA GLY A 599 17.85 16.06 21.51
C GLY A 599 18.98 16.61 22.39
N VAL A 600 19.02 16.31 23.69
CA VAL A 600 20.00 16.94 24.62
C VAL A 600 21.44 16.56 24.28
N THR A 601 22.27 17.58 24.04
CA THR A 601 23.71 17.45 23.85
C THR A 601 24.48 17.93 25.09
N PRO A 602 25.71 17.43 25.33
CA PRO A 602 26.57 17.93 26.40
C PRO A 602 26.84 19.44 26.29
N GLU A 603 26.89 19.96 25.05
CA GLU A 603 27.11 21.36 24.72
C GLU A 603 25.91 22.26 25.03
N GLY A 604 24.68 21.80 24.77
CA GLY A 604 23.45 22.60 24.91
C GLY A 604 22.69 22.45 26.24
N VAL A 605 22.95 21.40 27.03
CA VAL A 605 22.14 21.09 28.24
C VAL A 605 22.03 22.26 29.24
N VAL A 606 23.07 23.07 29.40
CA VAL A 606 23.06 24.21 30.34
C VAL A 606 22.10 25.30 29.87
N GLU A 607 22.09 25.59 28.57
CA GLU A 607 21.19 26.58 27.97
C GLU A 607 19.74 26.11 28.07
N LEU A 608 19.48 24.82 27.83
CA LEU A 608 18.16 24.21 28.02
C LEU A 608 17.68 24.24 29.48
N MET A 609 18.56 24.02 30.47
CA MET A 609 18.18 24.15 31.89
C MET A 609 17.82 25.59 32.27
N LEU A 610 18.63 26.57 31.85
CA LEU A 610 18.37 27.99 32.10
C LEU A 610 17.10 28.47 31.40
N TRP A 611 16.83 27.98 30.20
CA TRP A 611 15.59 28.22 29.45
C TRP A 611 14.37 27.62 30.16
N ALA A 612 14.45 26.35 30.58
CA ALA A 612 13.35 25.69 31.30
C ALA A 612 13.05 26.37 32.65
N GLU A 613 14.09 26.75 33.40
CA GLU A 613 13.95 27.52 34.65
C GLU A 613 13.26 28.87 34.42
N ALA A 614 13.64 29.60 33.36
CA ALA A 614 13.04 30.89 33.02
C ALA A 614 11.54 30.83 32.66
N ARG A 615 11.00 29.65 32.32
CA ARG A 615 9.55 29.42 32.07
C ARG A 615 8.79 28.91 33.29
N GLY A 616 9.47 28.61 34.39
CA GLY A 616 8.83 28.26 35.66
C GLY A 616 7.99 26.99 35.59
N ALA A 617 6.74 27.06 36.06
CA ALA A 617 5.92 25.88 36.37
C ALA A 617 5.66 24.95 35.17
N ALA A 618 5.47 25.50 33.96
CA ALA A 618 5.16 24.71 32.75
C ALA A 618 6.30 23.75 32.35
N LEU A 619 7.55 24.18 32.52
CA LEU A 619 8.75 23.41 32.16
C LEU A 619 9.47 22.83 33.39
N ALA A 620 8.90 22.93 34.60
CA ALA A 620 9.46 22.33 35.80
C ALA A 620 9.70 20.81 35.70
N PRO A 621 8.81 20.00 35.08
CA PRO A 621 9.08 18.57 34.86
C PRO A 621 10.30 18.33 33.96
N LEU A 622 10.42 19.08 32.86
CA LEU A 622 11.58 19.02 31.97
C LEU A 622 12.87 19.47 32.66
N LEU A 623 12.83 20.53 33.49
CA LEU A 623 14.00 20.97 34.24
C LEU A 623 14.55 19.88 35.17
N VAL A 624 13.68 19.11 35.84
CA VAL A 624 14.09 17.95 36.66
C VAL A 624 14.77 16.87 35.80
N GLN A 625 14.23 16.58 34.62
CA GLN A 625 14.80 15.59 33.70
C GLN A 625 16.16 16.06 33.13
N LEU A 626 16.29 17.34 32.76
CA LEU A 626 17.54 17.94 32.30
C LEU A 626 18.62 17.95 33.40
N LYS A 627 18.26 18.25 34.65
CA LYS A 627 19.15 18.12 35.82
C LYS A 627 19.63 16.68 36.00
N ALA A 628 18.75 15.69 35.93
CA ALA A 628 19.12 14.29 36.03
C ALA A 628 20.09 13.88 34.90
N TRP A 629 19.78 14.23 33.65
CA TRP A 629 20.64 13.99 32.49
C TRP A 629 22.02 14.65 32.64
N TYR A 630 22.07 15.90 33.13
CA TYR A 630 23.32 16.61 33.40
C TYR A 630 24.16 15.88 34.45
N LEU A 631 23.56 15.38 35.53
CA LEU A 631 24.26 14.64 36.57
C LEU A 631 24.79 13.29 36.07
N ASP A 632 24.05 12.60 35.18
CA ASP A 632 24.50 11.37 34.52
C ASP A 632 25.70 11.65 33.60
N ASN A 633 25.67 12.78 32.88
CA ASN A 633 26.64 13.13 31.84
C ASN A 633 27.68 14.18 32.26
N HIS A 634 27.77 14.54 33.53
CA HIS A 634 28.56 15.68 34.04
C HIS A 634 30.03 15.66 33.56
N GLN A 635 30.65 14.48 33.50
CA GLN A 635 32.02 14.32 33.00
C GLN A 635 32.16 14.65 31.50
N GLN A 636 31.14 14.39 30.69
CA GLN A 636 31.12 14.77 29.27
C GLN A 636 30.90 16.28 29.13
N VAL A 637 29.93 16.85 29.85
CA VAL A 637 29.64 18.29 29.86
C VAL A 637 30.89 19.09 30.28
N ARG A 638 31.55 18.72 31.37
CA ARG A 638 32.79 19.38 31.84
C ARG A 638 33.97 19.29 30.86
N ARG A 639 34.00 18.27 29.99
CA ARG A 639 35.04 18.10 28.96
C ARG A 639 34.72 18.89 27.69
N ARG A 640 33.47 18.85 27.22
CA ARG A 640 33.04 19.35 25.91
C ARG A 640 32.45 20.77 25.94
N ALA A 641 31.84 21.17 27.06
CA ALA A 641 30.97 22.34 27.17
C ALA A 641 31.44 23.33 28.25
N ARG A 642 32.75 23.61 28.32
CA ARG A 642 33.34 24.51 29.33
C ARG A 642 32.81 25.95 29.25
N GLU A 643 32.47 26.42 28.06
CA GLU A 643 31.89 27.75 27.87
C GLU A 643 30.42 27.76 28.32
N SER A 644 29.62 26.75 27.94
CA SER A 644 28.24 26.60 28.39
C SER A 644 28.13 26.57 29.92
N LEU A 645 29.06 25.92 30.63
CA LEU A 645 29.10 25.92 32.10
C LEU A 645 29.24 27.32 32.72
N LYS A 646 29.85 28.29 32.03
CA LYS A 646 29.93 29.69 32.52
C LYS A 646 28.56 30.36 32.56
N LEU A 647 27.62 29.91 31.72
CA LEU A 647 26.26 30.44 31.68
C LEU A 647 25.47 30.14 32.95
N LEU A 648 25.84 29.11 33.74
CA LEU A 648 25.25 28.84 35.06
C LEU A 648 25.36 30.03 36.02
N ALA A 649 26.33 30.93 35.84
CA ALA A 649 26.41 32.17 36.61
C ALA A 649 25.19 33.09 36.44
N ARG A 650 24.36 32.88 35.41
CA ARG A 650 23.07 33.57 35.20
C ARG A 650 21.97 33.09 36.16
N SER A 651 22.10 31.89 36.74
CA SER A 651 21.20 31.37 37.78
C SER A 651 22.01 30.79 38.94
N PRO A 652 22.35 31.61 39.95
CA PRO A 652 23.11 31.16 41.11
C PRO A 652 22.43 30.01 41.88
N CYS A 653 21.10 29.98 41.92
CA CYS A 653 20.32 28.95 42.59
C CYS A 653 20.50 27.58 41.91
N LEU A 654 20.28 27.51 40.59
CA LEU A 654 20.51 26.32 39.78
C LEU A 654 21.97 25.85 39.86
N MET A 655 22.93 26.78 39.90
CA MET A 655 24.35 26.47 40.02
C MET A 655 24.68 25.80 41.36
N VAL A 656 24.15 26.31 42.49
CA VAL A 656 24.36 25.72 43.82
C VAL A 656 23.72 24.34 43.90
N GLU A 657 22.46 24.20 43.48
CA GLU A 657 21.74 22.92 43.48
C GLU A 657 22.48 21.83 42.67
N LEU A 658 23.02 22.18 41.50
CA LEU A 658 23.81 21.26 40.69
C LEU A 658 25.16 20.90 41.32
N LEU A 659 25.80 21.83 42.06
CA LEU A 659 27.05 21.55 42.77
C LEU A 659 26.81 20.57 43.93
N GLU A 660 25.82 20.86 44.77
CA GLU A 660 25.41 19.98 45.88
C GLU A 660 25.06 18.58 45.35
N ALA A 661 24.25 18.48 44.30
CA ALA A 661 23.86 17.20 43.72
C ALA A 661 25.04 16.41 43.07
N VAL A 662 26.07 17.09 42.57
CA VAL A 662 27.30 16.44 42.08
C VAL A 662 28.14 15.90 43.23
N GLU A 663 28.28 16.65 44.33
CA GLU A 663 29.01 16.22 45.53
C GLU A 663 28.32 15.02 46.21
N ASP A 664 27.00 15.10 46.39
CA ASP A 664 26.18 14.03 46.95
C ASP A 664 26.31 12.73 46.14
N ARG A 665 26.32 12.86 44.80
CA ARG A 665 26.49 11.73 43.88
C ARG A 665 27.93 11.19 43.85
N ALA A 666 28.94 12.02 44.11
CA ALA A 666 30.31 11.56 44.29
C ALA A 666 30.47 10.77 45.59
N MET A 667 29.86 11.22 46.70
CA MET A 667 29.88 10.55 48.00
C MET A 667 29.13 9.21 47.99
N ARG A 668 28.10 9.05 47.15
CA ARG A 668 27.35 7.80 47.00
C ARG A 668 28.01 6.75 46.09
N ARG A 669 29.12 7.04 45.40
CA ARG A 669 29.85 6.03 44.62
C ARG A 669 30.70 5.16 45.57
N PRO A 670 30.59 3.81 45.49
CA PRO A 670 31.46 2.95 46.29
C PRO A 670 32.93 3.21 45.91
N PRO A 671 33.87 3.11 46.88
CA PRO A 671 35.28 3.27 46.57
C PRO A 671 35.72 2.24 45.53
N PRO A 672 36.68 2.58 44.65
CA PRO A 672 37.19 1.62 43.67
C PRO A 672 37.71 0.39 44.41
N ARG A 673 37.30 -0.80 43.98
CA ARG A 673 37.91 -2.05 44.45
C ARG A 673 39.39 -1.98 44.05
N LEU A 674 40.27 -1.85 45.04
CA LEU A 674 41.70 -2.09 44.87
C LEU A 674 41.87 -3.51 44.32
N ALA A 675 42.63 -3.63 43.24
CA ALA A 675 42.90 -4.88 42.54
C ALA A 675 43.89 -5.77 43.33
#